data_AF-A0A285N383-F1
#
_entry.id   AF-A0A285N383-F1
#
_cell.length_a   1.000
_cell.length_b   1.000
_cell.length_c   1.000
_cell.angle_alpha   90.00
_cell.angle_beta   90.00
_cell.angle_gamma   90.00
#
_symmetry.space_group_name_H-M   'P 1'
#
loop_
_entity.id
_entity.type
_entity.pdbx_description
1 polymer ?
#
loop_
_entity_poly.entity_id
_entity_poly.type
_entity_poly.pdbx_seq_one_letter_code
_entity_poly.pdbx_strand_id
1 'polypeptide(L)'
;MAAMKRIGDDATLSRDDYRRLVERAETYRKALIVRLLGESGLRVAEITRLRPEDLRPAPGDSSGALLDVRTAEGERSRVAYVSADLRRALDRYVRSDGIADDEPVIGVSARRVQMLVSEAADEAGADRLSEVSASDLRSYFARTLLVEETVDPRVVLAAGGWESLSSFDRLLDAPGEAAIADALAGADHGPAAAGSGSASSDRSSQSPARATEFDAGIARSLLADSAARALVRLDPDGYVERWLDGADGEERDDLSGRHLSTVYADDGRSRDHLDAAAESGGHEAEGWRFDADGERFWARTVLATHREDSQLSGYTMVLWDHTDRKRREDELRERAERLDRRRNVRKRIRSADEAVLATSDRDDLEAAVCDRLVDGEEYAFAWTATSDLVAEQSSPTARAGIEQDDIDALIERLDGESPPWIEAMRDDAVCTAELDADPAELNDAPIAAGIDALAAVPLSHRETTYGVLVVGTDRGTPDDWERTELAELGRRIGHAVTAIQRRTLLLSDAVVELEFWCRDEAAFFVDASDRLDCTFRLESIVPVSASSLLFYVAVEDAPPADVFDHAVEHRGVEEVRLVETHDDGALLEFVVGGDSPLLTLTAYGATISEAVIESGEARLLAEVAQDADLRAVVEGVRTAFPDTELVGKHDVERPVRTVREFREGIDDELTDRQEATLRAAYYAGYFDWPRGSTAEEVADSMGVSSPTLHNHLRKGQRALLATFLEGSVGGE
;
A
#
# COMPACT_ATOMS: atom_id res chain seq x y z
N MET A 1 -5.12 -14.54 -4.69
CA MET A 1 -5.12 -15.97 -4.34
C MET A 1 -3.68 -16.43 -4.28
N ALA A 2 -3.14 -17.08 -3.26
CA ALA A 2 -3.71 -17.75 -2.11
C ALA A 2 -3.20 -17.10 -0.81
N ALA A 3 -4.06 -17.00 0.19
CA ALA A 3 -3.63 -16.82 1.56
C ALA A 3 -2.73 -18.02 1.90
N MET A 4 -1.52 -17.74 2.42
CA MET A 4 -0.78 -18.71 3.22
C MET A 4 -1.69 -19.05 4.40
N LYS A 5 -2.50 -20.09 4.24
CA LYS A 5 -2.96 -20.85 5.38
C LYS A 5 -1.67 -21.26 6.07
N ARG A 6 -1.59 -21.04 7.38
CA ARG A 6 -0.73 -21.90 8.17
C ARG A 6 -1.48 -23.23 8.21
N ILE A 7 -0.74 -24.32 8.29
CA ILE A 7 -1.23 -25.56 8.87
C ILE A 7 -2.05 -25.13 10.10
N GLY A 8 -3.35 -25.42 10.07
CA GLY A 8 -4.29 -24.91 11.06
C GLY A 8 -3.78 -25.16 12.48
N ASP A 9 -4.23 -24.36 13.44
CA ASP A 9 -3.87 -24.33 14.87
C ASP A 9 -3.87 -25.70 15.61
N ASP A 10 -4.01 -26.83 14.92
CA ASP A 10 -4.17 -28.18 15.45
C ASP A 10 -3.33 -29.29 14.75
N ALA A 11 -2.45 -28.96 13.78
CA ALA A 11 -1.63 -29.98 13.09
C ALA A 11 -0.13 -29.87 13.41
N THR A 12 0.28 -30.58 14.45
CA THR A 12 1.69 -30.72 14.85
C THR A 12 2.49 -31.58 13.84
N LEU A 13 3.70 -31.16 13.49
CA LEU A 13 4.58 -31.90 12.57
C LEU A 13 4.92 -33.28 13.16
N SER A 14 4.69 -34.36 12.41
CA SER A 14 5.03 -35.73 12.85
C SER A 14 6.49 -36.09 12.55
N ARG A 15 7.01 -37.14 13.20
CA ARG A 15 8.39 -37.65 12.95
C ARG A 15 8.61 -38.11 11.52
N ASP A 16 7.57 -38.65 10.88
CA ASP A 16 7.64 -39.08 9.47
C ASP A 16 7.58 -37.88 8.51
N ASP A 17 6.85 -36.82 8.85
CA ASP A 17 6.83 -35.57 8.08
C ASP A 17 8.16 -34.84 8.15
N TYR A 18 8.72 -34.76 9.36
CA TYR A 18 10.06 -34.23 9.57
C TYR A 18 11.11 -35.01 8.77
N ARG A 19 11.06 -36.35 8.80
CA ARG A 19 11.99 -37.18 8.03
C ARG A 19 11.86 -36.92 6.53
N ARG A 20 10.63 -36.79 6.01
CA ARG A 20 10.39 -36.45 4.60
C ARG A 20 10.99 -35.09 4.21
N LEU A 21 10.85 -34.06 5.05
CA LEU A 21 11.44 -32.74 4.81
C LEU A 21 12.96 -32.81 4.68
N VAL A 22 13.62 -33.60 5.54
CA VAL A 22 15.09 -33.77 5.50
C VAL A 22 15.52 -34.61 4.30
N GLU A 23 14.80 -35.69 3.97
CA GLU A 23 15.16 -36.61 2.88
C GLU A 23 14.89 -36.04 1.48
N ARG A 24 13.89 -35.16 1.34
CA ARG A 24 13.48 -34.59 0.06
C ARG A 24 14.10 -33.23 -0.25
N ALA A 25 14.77 -32.62 0.72
CA ALA A 25 15.54 -31.40 0.48
C ALA A 25 16.59 -31.63 -0.63
N GLU A 26 16.47 -30.89 -1.73
CA GLU A 26 17.27 -31.05 -2.94
C GLU A 26 18.76 -30.77 -2.72
N THR A 27 19.08 -29.97 -1.70
CA THR A 27 20.46 -29.63 -1.36
C THR A 27 20.78 -30.04 0.07
N TYR A 28 22.03 -30.47 0.26
CA TYR A 28 22.55 -30.79 1.58
C TYR A 28 22.46 -29.61 2.55
N ARG A 29 22.63 -28.38 2.03
CA ARG A 29 22.50 -27.14 2.80
C ARG A 29 21.07 -26.95 3.34
N LYS A 30 20.04 -27.16 2.51
CA LYS A 30 18.63 -27.11 2.92
C LYS A 30 18.35 -28.15 4.00
N ALA A 31 18.76 -29.40 3.77
CA ALA A 31 18.61 -30.48 4.74
C ALA A 31 19.28 -30.14 6.08
N LEU A 32 20.51 -29.60 6.06
CA LEU A 32 21.23 -29.21 7.27
C LEU A 32 20.51 -28.09 8.04
N ILE A 33 19.96 -27.08 7.35
CA ILE A 33 19.18 -26.01 7.98
C ILE A 33 17.93 -26.56 8.68
N VAL A 34 17.18 -27.44 8.01
CA VAL A 34 16.00 -28.10 8.59
C VAL A 34 16.39 -28.88 9.85
N ARG A 35 17.54 -29.54 9.83
CA ARG A 35 18.07 -30.27 10.99
C ARG A 35 18.54 -29.38 12.13
N LEU A 36 19.23 -28.27 11.84
CA LEU A 36 19.63 -27.30 12.87
C LEU A 36 18.42 -26.70 13.61
N LEU A 37 17.30 -26.48 12.90
CA LEU A 37 16.04 -26.02 13.49
C LEU A 37 15.35 -27.13 14.29
N GLY A 38 15.19 -28.32 13.70
CA GLY A 38 14.37 -29.41 14.26
C GLY A 38 15.06 -30.40 15.21
N GLU A 39 16.39 -30.47 15.21
CA GLU A 39 17.18 -31.36 16.09
C GLU A 39 17.99 -30.61 17.14
N SER A 40 18.24 -29.30 16.96
CA SER A 40 19.00 -28.47 17.93
C SER A 40 18.24 -27.23 18.41
N GLY A 41 17.02 -26.99 17.91
CA GLY A 41 16.17 -25.88 18.37
C GLY A 41 16.71 -24.48 18.07
N LEU A 42 17.70 -24.35 17.18
CA LEU A 42 18.30 -23.05 16.86
C LEU A 42 17.27 -22.10 16.23
N ARG A 43 17.41 -20.80 16.50
CA ARG A 43 16.66 -19.74 15.82
C ARG A 43 17.30 -19.45 14.47
N VAL A 44 16.51 -18.95 13.52
CA VAL A 44 16.99 -18.56 12.18
C VAL A 44 18.21 -17.63 12.27
N ALA A 45 18.15 -16.60 13.11
CA ALA A 45 19.24 -15.66 13.30
C ALA A 45 20.48 -16.30 13.94
N GLU A 46 20.34 -17.37 14.72
CA GLU A 46 21.48 -18.08 15.33
C GLU A 46 22.20 -18.93 14.28
N ILE A 47 21.45 -19.57 13.36
CA ILE A 47 22.01 -20.36 12.26
C ILE A 47 22.93 -19.52 11.37
N THR A 48 22.58 -18.26 11.10
CA THR A 48 23.40 -17.37 10.25
C THR A 48 24.72 -16.95 10.89
N ARG A 49 24.91 -17.21 12.18
CA ARG A 49 26.09 -16.83 12.96
C ARG A 49 26.86 -18.04 13.50
N LEU A 50 26.36 -19.26 13.27
CA LEU A 50 26.98 -20.49 13.74
C LEU A 50 28.36 -20.65 13.10
N ARG A 51 29.40 -20.84 13.91
CA ARG A 51 30.77 -21.12 13.45
C ARG A 51 31.25 -22.49 13.89
N PRO A 52 32.17 -23.14 13.14
CA PRO A 52 32.74 -24.42 13.57
C PRO A 52 33.46 -24.34 14.92
N GLU A 53 34.14 -23.22 15.23
CA GLU A 53 34.85 -23.01 16.50
C GLU A 53 33.95 -23.04 17.76
N ASP A 54 32.64 -22.81 17.58
CA ASP A 54 31.67 -22.75 18.68
C ASP A 54 31.20 -24.13 19.15
N LEU A 55 31.59 -25.20 18.44
CA LEU A 55 31.24 -26.59 18.76
C LEU A 55 32.29 -27.22 19.68
N ARG A 56 31.86 -27.61 20.88
CA ARG A 56 32.70 -28.27 21.88
C ARG A 56 32.15 -29.65 22.22
N PRO A 57 33.00 -30.64 22.56
CA PRO A 57 32.53 -31.93 23.03
C PRO A 57 31.64 -31.76 24.26
N ALA A 58 30.53 -32.50 24.31
CA ALA A 58 29.68 -32.50 25.49
C ALA A 58 30.37 -33.27 26.64
N PRO A 59 30.26 -32.80 27.90
CA PRO A 59 30.90 -33.44 29.04
C PRO A 59 30.28 -34.82 29.34
N GLY A 60 31.10 -35.74 29.85
CA GLY A 60 30.69 -37.12 30.16
C GLY A 60 30.85 -38.09 28.98
N ASP A 61 30.16 -39.24 29.03
CA ASP A 61 30.23 -40.30 27.99
C ASP A 61 29.26 -40.06 26.82
N SER A 62 28.82 -38.80 26.64
CA SER A 62 27.87 -38.44 25.59
C SER A 62 28.59 -38.26 24.25
N SER A 63 28.04 -38.86 23.19
CA SER A 63 28.60 -38.79 21.84
C SER A 63 28.27 -37.49 21.08
N GLY A 64 27.51 -36.57 21.70
CA GLY A 64 27.09 -35.29 21.13
C GLY A 64 28.09 -34.15 21.37
N ALA A 65 27.67 -32.94 21.00
CA ALA A 65 28.40 -31.70 21.22
C ALA A 65 27.52 -30.61 21.83
N LEU A 66 28.16 -29.67 22.50
CA LEU A 66 27.57 -28.41 22.93
C LEU A 66 27.98 -27.32 21.96
N LEU A 67 27.00 -26.55 21.49
CA LEU A 67 27.20 -25.38 20.64
C LEU A 67 27.02 -24.12 21.46
N ASP A 68 28.04 -23.26 21.50
CA ASP A 68 27.94 -21.93 22.10
C ASP A 68 27.24 -20.97 21.13
N VAL A 69 25.99 -20.63 21.43
CA VAL A 69 25.17 -19.75 20.60
C VAL A 69 25.47 -18.29 20.95
N ARG A 70 25.74 -17.46 19.92
CA ARG A 70 26.18 -16.08 20.09
C ARG A 70 25.08 -15.03 19.85
N THR A 71 25.17 -13.89 20.55
CA THR A 71 24.36 -12.69 20.33
C THR A 71 24.81 -11.94 19.07
N ALA A 72 24.16 -10.81 18.74
CA ALA A 72 24.54 -10.01 17.58
C ALA A 72 25.89 -9.33 17.80
N GLU A 73 26.22 -9.02 19.06
CA GLU A 73 27.50 -8.47 19.49
C GLU A 73 28.62 -9.53 19.62
N GLY A 74 28.33 -10.80 19.35
CA GLY A 74 29.30 -11.91 19.40
C GLY A 74 29.50 -12.53 20.79
N GLU A 75 28.76 -12.06 21.80
CA GLU A 75 28.79 -12.60 23.16
C GLU A 75 28.06 -13.94 23.24
N ARG A 76 28.45 -14.79 24.19
CA ARG A 76 27.79 -16.07 24.41
C ARG A 76 26.42 -15.84 25.04
N SER A 77 25.36 -16.19 24.31
CA SER A 77 23.97 -16.06 24.75
C SER A 77 23.49 -17.29 25.52
N ARG A 78 23.67 -18.48 24.94
CA ARG A 78 23.17 -19.75 25.49
C ARG A 78 23.95 -20.94 24.93
N VAL A 79 23.65 -22.13 25.42
CA VAL A 79 24.23 -23.38 24.92
C VAL A 79 23.14 -24.22 24.28
N ALA A 80 23.37 -24.67 23.05
CA ALA A 80 22.52 -25.64 22.38
C ALA A 80 23.17 -27.03 22.38
N TYR A 81 22.36 -28.07 22.33
CA TYR A 81 22.84 -29.45 22.17
C TYR A 81 22.79 -29.85 20.70
N VAL A 82 23.86 -30.47 20.22
CA VAL A 82 23.97 -31.01 18.87
C VAL A 82 24.21 -32.51 18.98
N SER A 83 23.28 -33.30 18.44
CA SER A 83 23.37 -34.75 18.44
C SER A 83 24.63 -35.23 17.68
N ALA A 84 25.10 -36.45 17.98
CA ALA A 84 26.24 -37.03 17.27
C ALA A 84 26.01 -37.09 15.75
N ASP A 85 24.77 -37.39 15.34
CA ASP A 85 24.37 -37.45 13.94
C ASP A 85 24.33 -36.08 13.25
N LEU A 86 23.82 -35.06 13.94
CA LEU A 86 23.81 -33.70 13.41
C LEU A 86 25.22 -33.13 13.34
N ARG A 87 26.05 -33.38 14.34
CA ARG A 87 27.47 -32.99 14.33
C ARG A 87 28.21 -33.59 13.14
N ARG A 88 28.04 -34.91 12.89
CA ARG A 88 28.61 -35.56 11.71
C ARG A 88 28.15 -34.92 10.41
N ALA A 89 26.89 -34.49 10.33
CA ALA A 89 26.35 -33.84 9.16
C ALA A 89 26.92 -32.42 8.95
N LEU A 90 27.09 -31.68 10.04
CA LEU A 90 27.69 -30.35 10.06
C LEU A 90 29.18 -30.40 9.69
N ASP A 91 29.95 -31.29 10.32
CA ASP A 91 31.38 -31.50 10.03
C ASP A 91 31.62 -31.94 8.57
N ARG A 92 30.66 -32.67 7.98
CA ARG A 92 30.72 -33.04 6.57
C ARG A 92 30.52 -31.82 5.66
N TYR A 93 29.57 -30.95 5.99
CA TYR A 93 29.30 -29.73 5.24
C TYR A 93 30.49 -28.76 5.31
N VAL A 94 30.99 -28.48 6.51
CA VAL A 94 32.17 -27.61 6.73
C VAL A 94 33.37 -28.07 5.90
N ARG A 95 33.65 -29.39 5.88
CA ARG A 95 34.74 -29.96 5.08
C ARG A 95 34.48 -29.93 3.58
N SER A 96 33.24 -30.14 3.14
CA SER A 96 32.87 -30.17 1.73
C SER A 96 32.93 -28.78 1.09
N ASP A 97 32.52 -27.76 1.84
CA ASP A 97 32.42 -26.38 1.38
C ASP A 97 33.66 -25.54 1.75
N GLY A 98 34.63 -26.11 2.46
CA GLY A 98 35.91 -25.46 2.78
C GLY A 98 35.79 -24.29 3.76
N ILE A 99 34.82 -24.35 4.68
CA ILE A 99 34.49 -23.27 5.62
C ILE A 99 35.55 -23.21 6.73
N ALA A 100 36.08 -22.00 6.98
CA ALA A 100 37.06 -21.77 8.05
C ALA A 100 36.42 -21.81 9.46
N ASP A 101 37.23 -22.08 10.50
CA ASP A 101 36.71 -22.25 11.86
C ASP A 101 36.03 -21.00 12.44
N ASP A 102 36.40 -19.79 11.98
CA ASP A 102 35.86 -18.50 12.38
C ASP A 102 34.77 -17.96 11.42
N GLU A 103 34.48 -18.68 10.34
CA GLU A 103 33.50 -18.30 9.33
C GLU A 103 32.10 -18.86 9.64
N PRO A 104 31.02 -18.11 9.35
CA PRO A 104 29.67 -18.64 9.50
C PRO A 104 29.41 -19.85 8.58
N VAL A 105 28.98 -20.97 9.15
CA VAL A 105 28.65 -22.20 8.43
C VAL A 105 27.53 -21.95 7.40
N ILE A 106 26.56 -21.11 7.76
CA ILE A 106 25.48 -20.68 6.87
C ILE A 106 25.54 -19.16 6.72
N GLY A 107 26.54 -18.66 6.00
CA GLY A 107 26.76 -17.22 5.73
C GLY A 107 25.75 -16.57 4.78
N VAL A 108 24.45 -16.61 5.11
CA VAL A 108 23.37 -15.93 4.38
C VAL A 108 22.47 -15.17 5.34
N SER A 109 21.60 -14.30 4.81
CA SER A 109 20.64 -13.57 5.63
C SER A 109 19.58 -14.48 6.25
N ALA A 110 18.98 -14.04 7.36
CA ALA A 110 17.85 -14.73 8.00
C ALA A 110 16.68 -14.97 7.03
N ARG A 111 16.40 -13.99 6.16
CA ARG A 111 15.38 -14.12 5.10
C ARG A 111 15.72 -15.25 4.11
N ARG A 112 16.99 -15.41 3.74
CA ARG A 112 17.40 -16.52 2.86
C ARG A 112 17.29 -17.87 3.55
N VAL A 113 17.59 -17.96 4.85
CA VAL A 113 17.36 -19.19 5.63
C VAL A 113 15.87 -19.56 5.65
N GLN A 114 14.98 -18.60 5.89
CA GLN A 114 13.52 -18.82 5.83
C GLN A 114 13.05 -19.29 4.44
N MET A 115 13.57 -18.66 3.38
CA MET A 115 13.29 -19.06 2.00
C MET A 115 13.77 -20.49 1.72
N LEU A 116 14.96 -20.87 2.18
CA LEU A 116 15.48 -22.24 2.02
C LEU A 116 14.66 -23.28 2.78
N VAL A 117 14.07 -22.93 3.92
CA VAL A 117 13.11 -23.78 4.64
C VAL A 117 11.81 -23.94 3.85
N SER A 118 11.32 -22.85 3.25
CA SER A 118 10.10 -22.89 2.42
C SER A 118 10.33 -23.73 1.15
N GLU A 119 11.47 -23.55 0.49
CA GLU A 119 11.85 -24.39 -0.66
C GLU A 119 11.95 -25.88 -0.27
N ALA A 120 12.55 -26.21 0.88
CA ALA A 120 12.62 -27.60 1.36
C ALA A 120 11.24 -28.19 1.73
N ALA A 121 10.33 -27.34 2.19
CA ALA A 121 8.93 -27.67 2.47
C ALA A 121 8.15 -27.99 1.18
N ASP A 122 8.31 -27.16 0.14
CA ASP A 122 7.71 -27.37 -1.18
C ASP A 122 8.24 -28.66 -1.84
N GLU A 123 9.55 -28.90 -1.74
CA GLU A 123 10.24 -30.09 -2.28
C GLU A 123 9.75 -31.41 -1.66
N ALA A 124 9.26 -31.39 -0.41
CA ALA A 124 8.71 -32.57 0.25
C ALA A 124 7.38 -33.05 -0.38
N GLY A 125 6.72 -32.23 -1.20
CA GLY A 125 5.69 -32.63 -2.16
C GLY A 125 4.38 -33.15 -1.54
N ALA A 126 4.12 -32.83 -0.28
CA ALA A 126 2.82 -33.09 0.35
C ALA A 126 2.16 -31.75 0.67
N ASP A 127 0.90 -31.57 0.29
CA ASP A 127 0.15 -30.30 0.46
C ASP A 127 0.12 -29.80 1.91
N ARG A 128 0.29 -30.70 2.89
CA ARG A 128 0.38 -30.36 4.32
C ARG A 128 1.77 -29.92 4.79
N LEU A 129 2.80 -30.07 3.95
CA LEU A 129 4.20 -29.76 4.27
C LEU A 129 4.69 -28.48 3.60
N SER A 130 4.07 -28.03 2.51
CA SER A 130 4.41 -26.79 1.79
C SER A 130 4.30 -25.53 2.64
N GLU A 131 3.57 -25.59 3.75
CA GLU A 131 3.35 -24.46 4.67
C GLU A 131 4.27 -24.51 5.91
N VAL A 132 5.18 -25.50 6.01
CA VAL A 132 6.06 -25.67 7.17
C VAL A 132 7.07 -24.53 7.26
N SER A 133 7.07 -23.85 8.41
CA SER A 133 7.96 -22.75 8.73
C SER A 133 9.11 -23.16 9.66
N ALA A 134 10.08 -22.26 9.82
CA ALA A 134 11.14 -22.43 10.81
C ALA A 134 10.61 -22.47 12.27
N SER A 135 9.44 -21.86 12.53
CA SER A 135 8.79 -21.93 13.84
C SER A 135 8.21 -23.32 14.10
N ASP A 136 7.67 -23.97 13.07
CA ASP A 136 7.08 -25.31 13.17
C ASP A 136 8.16 -26.37 13.41
N LEU A 137 9.32 -26.23 12.75
CA LEU A 137 10.49 -27.09 13.00
C LEU A 137 11.04 -26.95 14.42
N ARG A 138 11.06 -25.73 14.99
CA ARG A 138 11.45 -25.53 16.38
C ARG A 138 10.42 -26.07 17.36
N SER A 139 9.13 -25.97 17.00
CA SER A 139 8.04 -26.55 17.78
C SER A 139 8.13 -28.08 17.78
N TYR A 140 8.47 -28.68 16.65
CA TYR A 140 8.78 -30.11 16.53
C TYR A 140 9.93 -30.54 17.44
N PHE A 141 11.04 -29.79 17.49
CA PHE A 141 12.14 -30.05 18.42
C PHE A 141 11.65 -30.10 19.87
N ALA A 142 10.93 -29.05 20.31
CA ALA A 142 10.50 -28.92 21.69
C ALA A 142 9.51 -30.03 22.06
N ARG A 143 8.52 -30.31 21.21
CA ARG A 143 7.56 -31.39 21.41
C ARG A 143 8.23 -32.76 21.47
N THR A 144 9.17 -33.05 20.56
CA THR A 144 9.88 -34.35 20.55
C THR A 144 10.59 -34.57 21.89
N LEU A 145 11.31 -33.56 22.39
CA LEU A 145 12.01 -33.69 23.66
C LEU A 145 11.07 -33.76 24.86
N LEU A 146 10.00 -32.95 24.89
CA LEU A 146 9.07 -32.88 26.02
C LEU A 146 8.14 -34.10 26.10
N VAL A 147 7.58 -34.51 24.96
CA VAL A 147 6.49 -35.49 24.87
C VAL A 147 7.01 -36.88 24.52
N GLU A 148 7.89 -37.01 23.53
CA GLU A 148 8.37 -38.34 23.08
C GLU A 148 9.54 -38.84 23.93
N GLU A 149 10.50 -37.97 24.25
CA GLU A 149 11.75 -38.34 24.92
C GLU A 149 11.73 -37.97 26.42
N THR A 150 10.65 -37.35 26.92
CA THR A 150 10.42 -37.03 28.34
C THR A 150 11.55 -36.26 29.04
N VAL A 151 12.21 -35.36 28.29
CA VAL A 151 13.29 -34.51 28.78
C VAL A 151 12.72 -33.42 29.68
N ASP A 152 13.44 -33.12 30.77
CA ASP A 152 13.08 -32.04 31.70
C ASP A 152 12.79 -30.72 30.94
N PRO A 153 11.59 -30.12 31.11
CA PRO A 153 11.22 -28.90 30.40
C PRO A 153 12.19 -27.73 30.59
N ARG A 154 12.89 -27.66 31.73
CA ARG A 154 13.93 -26.64 31.99
C ARG A 154 15.15 -26.86 31.12
N VAL A 155 15.50 -28.10 30.84
CA VAL A 155 16.60 -28.47 29.93
C VAL A 155 16.23 -28.11 28.50
N VAL A 156 14.99 -28.40 28.06
CA VAL A 156 14.50 -28.03 26.73
C VAL A 156 14.48 -26.50 26.57
N LEU A 157 13.94 -25.78 27.55
CA LEU A 157 13.88 -24.31 27.59
C LEU A 157 15.27 -23.70 27.41
N ALA A 158 16.26 -24.16 28.18
CA ALA A 158 17.63 -23.69 28.09
C ALA A 158 18.30 -24.06 26.75
N ALA A 159 18.14 -25.31 26.29
CA ALA A 159 18.84 -25.85 25.14
C ALA A 159 18.37 -25.31 23.78
N GLY A 160 17.11 -24.91 23.63
CA GLY A 160 16.64 -24.23 22.40
C GLY A 160 16.19 -22.78 22.59
N GLY A 161 16.46 -22.20 23.75
CA GLY A 161 16.34 -20.76 23.99
C GLY A 161 14.90 -20.27 23.93
N TRP A 162 14.00 -20.89 24.68
CA TRP A 162 12.66 -20.34 24.95
C TRP A 162 12.72 -19.43 26.17
N GLU A 163 11.81 -18.44 26.23
CA GLU A 163 11.84 -17.40 27.26
C GLU A 163 11.11 -17.84 28.54
N SER A 164 10.17 -18.79 28.44
CA SER A 164 9.37 -19.28 29.57
C SER A 164 8.84 -20.70 29.34
N LEU A 165 8.40 -21.37 30.41
CA LEU A 165 7.71 -22.67 30.31
C LEU A 165 6.33 -22.56 29.64
N SER A 166 5.64 -21.43 29.82
CA SER A 166 4.36 -21.14 29.14
C SER A 166 4.48 -21.09 27.61
N SER A 167 5.70 -20.94 27.08
CA SER A 167 5.96 -21.05 25.63
C SER A 167 5.64 -22.46 25.10
N PHE A 168 5.49 -23.47 25.97
CA PHE A 168 5.17 -24.85 25.61
C PHE A 168 3.68 -25.19 25.72
N ASP A 169 2.83 -24.30 26.23
CA ASP A 169 1.41 -24.58 26.48
C ASP A 169 0.66 -25.02 25.20
N ARG A 170 1.09 -24.50 24.03
CA ARG A 170 0.53 -24.86 22.72
C ARG A 170 1.08 -26.17 22.14
N LEU A 171 2.10 -26.76 22.76
CA LEU A 171 2.78 -27.98 22.31
C LEU A 171 2.39 -29.20 23.15
N LEU A 172 1.75 -28.97 24.30
CA LEU A 172 1.36 -29.99 25.26
C LEU A 172 -0.16 -30.14 25.22
N ASP A 173 -0.64 -31.25 24.67
CA ASP A 173 -2.06 -31.59 24.73
C ASP A 173 -2.50 -31.81 26.18
N ALA A 174 -3.73 -31.44 26.52
CA ALA A 174 -4.28 -31.70 27.84
C ALA A 174 -4.26 -33.22 28.14
N PRO A 175 -3.64 -33.67 29.23
CA PRO A 175 -3.53 -35.10 29.51
C PRO A 175 -4.92 -35.67 29.81
N GLY A 176 -5.28 -36.78 29.14
CA GLY A 176 -6.52 -37.49 29.43
C GLY A 176 -6.51 -38.10 30.84
N GLU A 177 -7.70 -38.37 31.40
CA GLU A 177 -7.88 -38.88 32.77
C GLU A 177 -7.03 -40.13 33.08
N ALA A 178 -6.87 -41.04 32.12
CA ALA A 178 -6.04 -42.23 32.26
C ALA A 178 -4.54 -41.92 32.37
N ALA A 179 -4.05 -40.93 31.62
CA ALA A 179 -2.65 -40.50 31.67
C ALA A 179 -2.33 -39.78 33.00
N ILE A 180 -3.29 -39.00 33.51
CA ILE A 180 -3.19 -38.37 34.84
C ILE A 180 -3.12 -39.46 35.93
N ALA A 181 -3.99 -40.46 35.85
CA ALA A 181 -4.03 -41.56 36.82
C ALA A 181 -2.74 -42.39 36.82
N ASP A 182 -2.20 -42.75 35.64
CA ASP A 182 -0.96 -43.52 35.53
C ASP A 182 0.27 -42.73 36.01
N ALA A 183 0.35 -41.43 35.67
CA ALA A 183 1.46 -40.58 36.09
C ALA A 183 1.48 -40.38 37.61
N LEU A 184 0.32 -40.22 38.25
CA LEU A 184 0.21 -40.04 39.70
C LEU A 184 0.30 -41.37 40.47
N ALA A 185 -0.16 -42.48 39.91
CA ALA A 185 0.02 -43.81 40.51
C ALA A 185 1.50 -44.21 40.62
N GLY A 186 2.34 -43.78 39.67
CA GLY A 186 3.79 -43.94 39.75
C GLY A 186 4.45 -43.09 40.84
N ALA A 187 3.86 -41.94 41.20
CA ALA A 187 4.36 -41.06 42.26
C ALA A 187 4.04 -41.57 43.67
N ASP A 188 2.94 -42.33 43.83
CA ASP A 188 2.59 -43.01 45.08
C ASP A 188 3.51 -44.20 45.40
N HIS A 189 4.19 -44.75 44.39
CA HIS A 189 5.22 -45.77 44.57
C HIS A 189 6.58 -45.09 44.65
N GLY A 190 6.84 -44.48 45.81
CA GLY A 190 8.13 -43.87 46.13
C GLY A 190 9.32 -44.81 45.82
N PRO A 191 10.53 -44.26 45.60
CA PRO A 191 11.67 -45.04 45.14
C PRO A 191 11.92 -46.19 46.10
N ALA A 192 11.93 -47.42 45.58
CA ALA A 192 12.36 -48.59 46.33
C ALA A 192 13.81 -48.41 46.76
N ALA A 193 14.01 -47.89 47.98
CA ALA A 193 15.30 -47.73 48.60
C ALA A 193 15.82 -49.11 49.04
N ALA A 194 16.84 -49.60 48.34
CA ALA A 194 17.74 -50.59 48.89
C ALA A 194 18.64 -49.94 49.94
N GLY A 195 18.64 -50.47 51.17
CA GLY A 195 19.85 -50.56 51.99
C GLY A 195 20.02 -49.60 53.18
N SER A 196 19.41 -50.01 54.31
CA SER A 196 20.02 -50.10 55.66
C SER A 196 20.55 -48.87 56.41
N GLY A 197 20.04 -48.67 57.63
CA GLY A 197 20.77 -48.02 58.73
C GLY A 197 19.90 -47.45 59.87
N SER A 198 19.78 -48.20 60.97
CA SER A 198 19.18 -47.84 62.28
C SER A 198 19.69 -46.50 62.86
N ALA A 199 19.06 -45.76 63.80
CA ALA A 199 18.34 -46.16 65.01
C ALA A 199 17.63 -44.96 65.72
N SER A 200 16.72 -45.30 66.65
CA SER A 200 16.21 -44.58 67.85
C SER A 200 15.56 -43.19 67.65
N SER A 201 14.22 -43.06 67.70
CA SER A 201 13.34 -42.98 68.88
C SER A 201 13.51 -41.70 69.72
N ASP A 202 12.54 -40.78 69.63
CA ASP A 202 11.67 -40.51 70.78
C ASP A 202 10.37 -39.81 70.36
N ARG A 203 9.26 -40.23 70.97
CA ARG A 203 7.94 -39.61 70.82
C ARG A 203 7.59 -38.92 72.13
N SER A 204 7.21 -37.66 72.09
CA SER A 204 6.38 -37.03 73.12
C SER A 204 5.50 -35.92 72.53
N SER A 205 4.28 -36.34 72.19
CA SER A 205 2.99 -35.67 72.41
C SER A 205 2.94 -34.13 72.62
N GLN A 206 2.34 -33.43 71.65
CA GLN A 206 1.46 -32.27 71.88
C GLN A 206 0.32 -32.23 70.82
N SER A 207 -0.90 -31.93 71.29
CA SER A 207 -2.17 -31.81 70.58
C SER A 207 -2.21 -30.68 69.52
N PRO A 208 -3.16 -30.69 68.57
CA PRO A 208 -3.08 -29.94 67.33
C PRO A 208 -3.64 -28.52 67.49
N ALA A 209 -2.78 -27.53 67.33
CA ALA A 209 -3.15 -26.17 66.94
C ALA A 209 -2.38 -25.89 65.64
N ARG A 210 -2.98 -26.16 64.48
CA ARG A 210 -2.41 -25.78 63.17
C ARG A 210 -3.43 -25.96 62.05
N ALA A 211 -4.13 -24.88 61.74
CA ALA A 211 -4.68 -24.60 60.42
C ALA A 211 -5.05 -23.10 60.38
N THR A 212 -4.06 -22.23 60.10
CA THR A 212 -4.21 -20.89 59.50
C THR A 212 -2.89 -20.12 59.61
N GLU A 213 -1.82 -20.66 59.04
CA GLU A 213 -0.75 -19.82 58.51
C GLU A 213 -0.99 -19.81 57.00
N PHE A 214 -1.36 -18.66 56.47
CA PHE A 214 -1.26 -18.40 55.05
C PHE A 214 0.22 -18.60 54.70
N ASP A 215 0.56 -19.75 54.12
CA ASP A 215 1.95 -20.18 53.97
C ASP A 215 2.66 -19.12 53.12
N ALA A 216 3.38 -18.21 53.78
CA ALA A 216 4.02 -17.08 53.12
C ALA A 216 5.03 -17.55 52.06
N GLY A 217 5.45 -18.83 52.13
CA GLY A 217 6.22 -19.52 51.09
C GLY A 217 5.43 -19.85 49.82
N ILE A 218 4.17 -20.30 49.93
CA ILE A 218 3.30 -20.55 48.75
C ILE A 218 2.88 -19.22 48.13
N ALA A 219 2.53 -18.22 48.95
CA ALA A 219 2.21 -16.88 48.49
C ALA A 219 3.39 -16.24 47.74
N ARG A 220 4.62 -16.32 48.30
CA ARG A 220 5.84 -15.86 47.61
C ARG A 220 6.16 -16.69 46.37
N SER A 221 5.83 -17.98 46.34
CA SER A 221 6.05 -18.82 45.15
C SER A 221 5.09 -18.47 44.01
N LEU A 222 3.85 -18.05 44.31
CA LEU A 222 2.88 -17.59 43.31
C LEU A 222 3.19 -16.15 42.84
N LEU A 223 3.74 -15.32 43.74
CA LEU A 223 4.19 -13.96 43.44
C LEU A 223 5.61 -13.89 42.82
N ALA A 224 6.35 -15.00 42.77
CA ALA A 224 7.68 -15.06 42.16
C ALA A 224 7.64 -14.91 40.62
N ASP A 225 6.47 -15.00 40.00
CA ASP A 225 6.27 -14.57 38.62
C ASP A 225 6.43 -13.05 38.54
N SER A 226 7.33 -12.56 37.70
CA SER A 226 7.56 -11.13 37.50
C SER A 226 6.33 -10.36 37.03
N ALA A 227 5.31 -11.05 36.51
CA ALA A 227 4.03 -10.46 36.14
C ALA A 227 3.00 -10.45 37.28
N ALA A 228 3.23 -11.16 38.39
CA ALA A 228 2.30 -11.19 39.51
C ALA A 228 2.27 -9.82 40.21
N ARG A 229 1.13 -9.14 40.07
CA ARG A 229 0.88 -7.78 40.56
C ARG A 229 0.43 -7.80 42.01
N ALA A 230 -0.50 -8.69 42.36
CA ALA A 230 -1.01 -8.79 43.72
C ALA A 230 -1.61 -10.18 44.00
N LEU A 231 -1.60 -10.54 45.28
CA LEU A 231 -2.33 -11.67 45.83
C LEU A 231 -3.29 -11.15 46.91
N VAL A 232 -4.55 -11.54 46.83
CA VAL A 232 -5.62 -10.98 47.66
C VAL A 232 -6.40 -12.11 48.30
N ARG A 233 -6.60 -12.05 49.60
CA ARG A 233 -7.49 -12.94 50.32
C ARG A 233 -8.81 -12.21 50.59
N LEU A 234 -9.92 -12.87 50.29
CA LEU A 234 -11.26 -12.33 50.42
C LEU A 234 -12.10 -13.22 51.34
N ASP A 235 -13.03 -12.61 52.06
CA ASP A 235 -14.08 -13.32 52.80
C ASP A 235 -15.17 -13.87 51.85
N PRO A 236 -16.17 -14.64 52.34
CA PRO A 236 -17.24 -15.17 51.50
C PRO A 236 -18.11 -14.12 50.80
N ASP A 237 -18.14 -12.90 51.31
CA ASP A 237 -18.93 -11.78 50.79
C ASP A 237 -18.13 -10.89 49.82
N GLY A 238 -16.85 -11.22 49.57
CA GLY A 238 -15.98 -10.52 48.61
C GLY A 238 -15.23 -9.32 49.18
N TYR A 239 -15.12 -9.18 50.51
CA TYR A 239 -14.32 -8.15 51.16
C TYR A 239 -12.88 -8.60 51.38
N VAL A 240 -11.93 -7.67 51.19
CA VAL A 240 -10.49 -7.92 51.33
C VAL A 240 -10.13 -8.17 52.79
N GLU A 241 -9.72 -9.40 53.11
CA GLU A 241 -9.12 -9.75 54.41
C GLU A 241 -7.63 -9.41 54.44
N ARG A 242 -6.94 -9.60 53.31
CA ARG A 242 -5.51 -9.32 53.16
C ARG A 242 -5.16 -9.03 51.71
N TRP A 243 -4.26 -8.08 51.49
CA TRP A 243 -3.73 -7.73 50.17
C TRP A 243 -2.20 -7.71 50.21
N LEU A 244 -1.57 -8.49 49.32
CA LEU A 244 -0.12 -8.54 49.16
C LEU A 244 0.26 -8.01 47.77
N ASP A 245 1.08 -6.97 47.71
CA ASP A 245 1.58 -6.38 46.47
C ASP A 245 2.92 -6.98 46.03
N GLY A 246 3.05 -7.21 44.72
CA GLY A 246 4.29 -7.54 44.02
C GLY A 246 5.00 -8.81 44.47
N ALA A 247 6.19 -9.03 43.89
CA ALA A 247 7.04 -10.20 44.19
C ALA A 247 7.58 -10.21 45.63
N ASP A 248 7.68 -9.04 46.25
CA ASP A 248 8.20 -8.86 47.62
C ASP A 248 7.14 -9.20 48.69
N GLY A 249 5.85 -9.22 48.33
CA GLY A 249 4.74 -9.61 49.20
C GLY A 249 4.48 -8.62 50.34
N GLU A 250 4.58 -7.31 50.07
CA GLU A 250 4.27 -6.27 51.05
C GLU A 250 2.75 -6.19 51.30
N GLU A 251 2.34 -6.13 52.57
CA GLU A 251 0.92 -6.09 52.94
C GLU A 251 0.36 -4.65 52.86
N ARG A 252 -0.76 -4.48 52.14
CA ARG A 252 -1.47 -3.21 51.94
C ARG A 252 -2.68 -3.12 52.88
N ASP A 253 -2.47 -2.55 54.06
CA ASP A 253 -3.51 -2.40 55.08
C ASP A 253 -4.63 -1.40 54.70
N ASP A 254 -4.38 -0.49 53.76
CA ASP A 254 -5.32 0.53 53.28
C ASP A 254 -6.45 -0.01 52.39
N LEU A 255 -6.26 -1.22 51.85
CA LEU A 255 -7.23 -1.95 51.03
C LEU A 255 -8.03 -2.98 51.84
N SER A 256 -7.55 -3.36 53.03
CA SER A 256 -8.25 -4.26 53.95
C SER A 256 -9.64 -3.73 54.33
N GLY A 257 -10.65 -4.60 54.26
CA GLY A 257 -12.05 -4.28 54.52
C GLY A 257 -12.80 -3.61 53.36
N ARG A 258 -12.15 -3.31 52.24
CA ARG A 258 -12.84 -2.84 51.02
C ARG A 258 -13.41 -4.02 50.24
N HIS A 259 -14.49 -3.77 49.50
CA HIS A 259 -15.06 -4.77 48.61
C HIS A 259 -14.24 -4.88 47.32
N LEU A 260 -14.07 -6.10 46.81
CA LEU A 260 -13.29 -6.42 45.62
C LEU A 260 -13.70 -5.60 44.38
N SER A 261 -14.95 -5.16 44.29
CA SER A 261 -15.45 -4.37 43.16
C SER A 261 -14.65 -3.09 42.88
N THR A 262 -13.90 -2.56 43.87
CA THR A 262 -13.03 -1.38 43.71
C THR A 262 -11.96 -1.55 42.62
N VAL A 263 -11.53 -2.79 42.31
CA VAL A 263 -10.54 -3.05 41.24
C VAL A 263 -11.19 -3.30 39.86
N TYR A 264 -12.52 -3.21 39.78
CA TYR A 264 -13.30 -3.39 38.55
C TYR A 264 -13.84 -2.04 38.05
N ALA A 265 -13.99 -1.91 36.72
CA ALA A 265 -14.67 -0.77 36.11
C ALA A 265 -16.19 -0.78 36.34
N ASP A 266 -16.73 -1.97 36.60
CA ASP A 266 -18.16 -2.29 36.66
C ASP A 266 -18.39 -3.25 37.84
N ASP A 267 -19.16 -2.79 38.83
CA ASP A 267 -19.42 -3.53 40.07
C ASP A 267 -20.08 -4.89 39.82
N GLY A 268 -20.86 -5.04 38.74
CA GLY A 268 -21.57 -6.28 38.40
C GLY A 268 -20.61 -7.45 38.12
N ARG A 269 -19.53 -7.18 37.39
CA ARG A 269 -18.55 -8.23 36.99
C ARG A 269 -17.85 -8.87 38.17
N SER A 270 -17.63 -8.12 39.25
CA SER A 270 -16.97 -8.65 40.44
C SER A 270 -17.79 -9.74 41.11
N ARG A 271 -19.12 -9.60 41.16
CA ARG A 271 -20.05 -10.59 41.72
C ARG A 271 -20.16 -11.80 40.82
N ASP A 272 -20.30 -11.58 39.50
CA ASP A 272 -20.37 -12.67 38.52
C ASP A 272 -19.14 -13.59 38.62
N HIS A 273 -17.94 -13.02 38.79
CA HIS A 273 -16.70 -13.79 38.93
C HIS A 273 -16.62 -14.55 40.27
N LEU A 274 -17.11 -13.96 41.37
CA LEU A 274 -17.16 -14.62 42.69
C LEU A 274 -18.17 -15.77 42.70
N ASP A 275 -19.36 -15.55 42.15
CA ASP A 275 -20.40 -16.57 42.02
C ASP A 275 -19.92 -17.73 41.14
N ALA A 276 -19.31 -17.43 39.99
CA ALA A 276 -18.72 -18.45 39.12
C ALA A 276 -17.63 -19.26 39.83
N ALA A 277 -16.78 -18.61 40.64
CA ALA A 277 -15.77 -19.30 41.45
C ALA A 277 -16.40 -20.17 42.55
N ALA A 278 -17.45 -19.67 43.22
CA ALA A 278 -18.16 -20.39 44.26
C ALA A 278 -18.80 -21.68 43.73
N GLU A 279 -19.37 -21.65 42.52
CA GLU A 279 -20.01 -22.79 41.88
C GLU A 279 -19.01 -23.87 41.43
N SER A 280 -17.88 -23.45 40.86
CA SER A 280 -16.94 -24.35 40.17
C SER A 280 -15.65 -24.64 40.93
N GLY A 281 -15.43 -24.01 42.08
CA GLY A 281 -14.23 -24.16 42.92
C GLY A 281 -13.12 -23.16 42.60
N GLY A 282 -13.18 -22.49 41.45
CA GLY A 282 -12.31 -21.39 41.06
C GLY A 282 -12.74 -20.75 39.74
N HIS A 283 -12.22 -19.59 39.39
CA HIS A 283 -12.60 -18.85 38.18
C HIS A 283 -11.40 -18.09 37.61
N GLU A 284 -11.25 -18.12 36.29
CA GLU A 284 -10.22 -17.38 35.58
C GLU A 284 -10.87 -16.36 34.64
N ALA A 285 -10.34 -15.13 34.65
CA ALA A 285 -10.80 -14.06 33.77
C ALA A 285 -9.65 -13.13 33.37
N GLU A 286 -9.69 -12.63 32.13
CA GLU A 286 -8.85 -11.51 31.69
C GLU A 286 -9.67 -10.23 31.51
N GLY A 287 -9.07 -9.08 31.79
CA GLY A 287 -9.72 -7.81 31.52
C GLY A 287 -9.05 -6.62 32.18
N TRP A 288 -9.53 -5.43 31.84
CA TRP A 288 -9.08 -4.21 32.48
C TRP A 288 -9.45 -4.17 33.97
N ARG A 289 -8.47 -3.79 34.79
CA ARG A 289 -8.59 -3.54 36.23
C ARG A 289 -8.00 -2.17 36.55
N PHE A 290 -8.31 -1.71 37.75
CA PHE A 290 -7.73 -0.52 38.34
C PHE A 290 -6.97 -0.88 39.60
N ASP A 291 -5.83 -0.25 39.82
CA ASP A 291 -5.11 -0.38 41.08
C ASP A 291 -5.60 0.64 42.13
N ALA A 292 -4.95 0.63 43.30
CA ALA A 292 -5.30 1.52 44.42
C ALA A 292 -5.12 3.02 44.09
N ASP A 293 -4.26 3.34 43.12
CA ASP A 293 -3.98 4.70 42.67
C ASP A 293 -4.87 5.11 41.48
N GLY A 294 -5.70 4.20 40.96
CA GLY A 294 -6.61 4.42 39.85
C GLY A 294 -5.99 4.22 38.47
N GLU A 295 -4.77 3.68 38.38
CA GLU A 295 -4.13 3.34 37.11
C GLU A 295 -4.79 2.09 36.51
N ARG A 296 -5.05 2.15 35.21
CA ARG A 296 -5.70 1.07 34.47
C ARG A 296 -4.66 0.09 33.94
N PHE A 297 -4.80 -1.19 34.29
CA PHE A 297 -3.91 -2.26 33.81
C PHE A 297 -4.70 -3.46 33.30
N TRP A 298 -4.14 -4.19 32.33
CA TRP A 298 -4.77 -5.41 31.79
C TRP A 298 -4.39 -6.60 32.66
N ALA A 299 -5.35 -7.11 33.43
CA ALA A 299 -5.10 -8.17 34.40
C ALA A 299 -5.59 -9.52 33.91
N ARG A 300 -4.77 -10.56 34.11
CA ARG A 300 -5.27 -11.93 34.26
C ARG A 300 -5.56 -12.16 35.73
N THR A 301 -6.76 -12.64 36.04
CA THR A 301 -7.24 -12.86 37.40
C THR A 301 -7.57 -14.34 37.57
N VAL A 302 -7.04 -14.97 38.61
CA VAL A 302 -7.46 -16.31 39.03
C VAL A 302 -8.02 -16.22 40.44
N LEU A 303 -9.26 -16.67 40.61
CA LEU A 303 -9.95 -16.81 41.88
C LEU A 303 -10.00 -18.29 42.26
N ALA A 304 -9.56 -18.63 43.46
CA ALA A 304 -9.69 -19.95 44.04
C ALA A 304 -10.55 -19.87 45.30
N THR A 305 -11.47 -20.81 45.47
CA THR A 305 -12.27 -20.87 46.71
C THR A 305 -11.48 -21.59 47.80
N HIS A 306 -11.65 -21.14 49.05
CA HIS A 306 -11.26 -21.95 50.21
C HIS A 306 -12.50 -22.36 50.98
N ARG A 307 -12.53 -23.63 51.41
CA ARG A 307 -13.66 -24.24 52.11
C ARG A 307 -13.20 -24.87 53.41
N GLU A 308 -13.96 -24.66 54.46
CA GLU A 308 -13.76 -25.29 55.78
C GLU A 308 -15.02 -26.11 56.09
N ASP A 309 -14.87 -27.40 56.43
CA ASP A 309 -16.00 -28.32 56.68
C ASP A 309 -17.08 -28.33 55.57
N SER A 310 -16.67 -28.21 54.30
CA SER A 310 -17.53 -28.11 53.10
C SER A 310 -18.30 -26.79 52.93
N GLN A 311 -18.14 -25.83 53.85
CA GLN A 311 -18.69 -24.48 53.73
C GLN A 311 -17.67 -23.54 53.09
N LEU A 312 -18.10 -22.65 52.20
CA LEU A 312 -17.25 -21.60 51.62
C LEU A 312 -16.80 -20.65 52.74
N SER A 313 -15.48 -20.60 52.98
CA SER A 313 -14.87 -19.69 53.96
C SER A 313 -14.22 -18.46 53.32
N GLY A 314 -14.10 -18.42 51.99
CA GLY A 314 -13.78 -17.22 51.22
C GLY A 314 -13.07 -17.52 49.91
N TYR A 315 -12.31 -16.55 49.40
CA TYR A 315 -11.57 -16.66 48.14
C TYR A 315 -10.10 -16.24 48.27
N THR A 316 -9.26 -16.75 47.38
CA THR A 316 -7.92 -16.23 47.10
C THR A 316 -7.88 -15.79 45.65
N MET A 317 -7.55 -14.53 45.42
CA MET A 317 -7.39 -13.96 44.10
C MET A 317 -5.90 -13.71 43.82
N VAL A 318 -5.44 -14.08 42.63
CA VAL A 318 -4.12 -13.68 42.13
C VAL A 318 -4.32 -12.84 40.88
N LEU A 319 -3.62 -11.70 40.83
CA LEU A 319 -3.65 -10.72 39.75
C LEU A 319 -2.28 -10.70 39.06
N TRP A 320 -2.25 -10.93 37.75
CA TRP A 320 -1.06 -10.71 36.93
C TRP A 320 -1.25 -9.50 36.02
N ASP A 321 -0.28 -8.60 36.00
CA ASP A 321 -0.24 -7.47 35.07
C ASP A 321 0.33 -7.90 33.72
N HIS A 322 -0.52 -7.85 32.71
CA HIS A 322 -0.19 -8.14 31.32
C HIS A 322 -0.37 -6.92 30.43
N THR A 323 -0.32 -5.70 30.98
CA THR A 323 -0.50 -4.45 30.22
C THR A 323 0.50 -4.35 29.08
N ASP A 324 1.78 -4.61 29.33
CA ASP A 324 2.81 -4.58 28.29
C ASP A 324 2.60 -5.65 27.21
N ARG A 325 2.13 -6.85 27.59
CA ARG A 325 1.80 -7.90 26.64
C ARG A 325 0.62 -7.47 25.77
N LYS A 326 -0.45 -6.97 26.39
CA LYS A 326 -1.66 -6.50 25.72
C LYS A 326 -1.38 -5.34 24.77
N ARG A 327 -0.60 -4.35 25.20
CA ARG A 327 -0.16 -3.23 24.34
C ARG A 327 0.59 -3.72 23.11
N ARG A 328 1.55 -4.64 23.27
CA ARG A 328 2.27 -5.21 22.12
C ARG A 328 1.37 -6.03 21.20
N GLU A 329 0.43 -6.80 21.76
CA GLU A 329 -0.54 -7.56 20.97
C GLU A 329 -1.46 -6.62 20.16
N ASP A 330 -1.95 -5.55 20.78
CA ASP A 330 -2.78 -4.54 20.12
C ASP A 330 -2.00 -3.77 19.05
N GLU A 331 -0.77 -3.32 19.35
CA GLU A 331 0.13 -2.69 18.36
C GLU A 331 0.42 -3.61 17.17
N LEU A 332 0.68 -4.90 17.41
CA LEU A 332 0.91 -5.87 16.34
C LEU A 332 -0.35 -6.09 15.51
N ARG A 333 -1.53 -6.13 16.15
CA ARG A 333 -2.81 -6.27 15.48
C ARG A 333 -3.11 -5.06 14.60
N GLU A 334 -3.01 -3.85 15.13
CA GLU A 334 -3.19 -2.60 14.38
C GLU A 334 -2.22 -2.52 13.19
N ARG A 335 -0.96 -2.92 13.40
CA ARG A 335 0.05 -2.95 12.33
C ARG A 335 -0.30 -3.99 11.27
N ALA A 336 -0.81 -5.16 11.66
CA ALA A 336 -1.22 -6.21 10.72
C ALA A 336 -2.43 -5.74 9.89
N GLU A 337 -3.45 -5.18 10.54
CA GLU A 337 -4.64 -4.62 9.88
C GLU A 337 -4.25 -3.49 8.91
N ARG A 338 -3.31 -2.60 9.28
CA ARG A 338 -2.78 -1.57 8.39
C ARG A 338 -2.05 -2.15 7.18
N LEU A 339 -1.26 -3.21 7.36
CA LEU A 339 -0.52 -3.85 6.26
C LEU A 339 -1.47 -4.57 5.30
N ASP A 340 -2.49 -5.25 5.81
CA ASP A 340 -3.50 -5.92 4.99
C ASP A 340 -4.32 -4.89 4.19
N ARG A 341 -4.72 -3.77 4.82
CA ARG A 341 -5.36 -2.64 4.12
C ARG A 341 -4.52 -2.15 2.94
N ARG A 342 -3.25 -1.83 3.18
CA ARG A 342 -2.32 -1.37 2.14
C ARG A 342 -2.15 -2.39 1.03
N ARG A 343 -2.04 -3.68 1.38
CA ARG A 343 -1.90 -4.77 0.43
C ARG A 343 -3.10 -4.88 -0.49
N ASN A 344 -4.32 -4.76 0.05
CA ASN A 344 -5.53 -4.88 -0.74
C ASN A 344 -5.74 -3.68 -1.67
N VAL A 345 -5.58 -2.46 -1.19
CA VAL A 345 -5.66 -1.25 -2.03
C VAL A 345 -4.66 -1.33 -3.19
N ARG A 346 -3.42 -1.74 -2.91
CA ARG A 346 -2.40 -1.92 -3.95
C ARG A 346 -2.76 -3.02 -4.96
N LYS A 347 -3.46 -4.06 -4.52
CA LYS A 347 -3.98 -5.11 -5.42
C LYS A 347 -5.06 -4.54 -6.33
N ARG A 348 -5.95 -3.68 -5.82
CA ARG A 348 -6.99 -3.00 -6.63
C ARG A 348 -6.37 -2.09 -7.68
N ILE A 349 -5.44 -1.23 -7.29
CA ILE A 349 -4.73 -0.32 -8.21
C ILE A 349 -4.01 -1.11 -9.30
N ARG A 350 -3.29 -2.19 -8.95
CA ARG A 350 -2.64 -3.05 -9.96
C ARG A 350 -3.64 -3.73 -10.90
N SER A 351 -4.77 -4.18 -10.37
CA SER A 351 -5.83 -4.75 -11.20
C SER A 351 -6.31 -3.73 -12.23
N ALA A 352 -6.53 -2.49 -11.82
CA ALA A 352 -6.87 -1.38 -12.71
C ALA A 352 -5.75 -1.10 -13.74
N ASP A 353 -4.47 -1.09 -13.34
CA ASP A 353 -3.34 -0.94 -14.28
C ASP A 353 -3.33 -2.03 -15.37
N GLU A 354 -3.63 -3.27 -15.01
CA GLU A 354 -3.72 -4.36 -15.98
C GLU A 354 -4.89 -4.16 -16.96
N ALA A 355 -5.88 -3.31 -16.65
CA ALA A 355 -7.00 -2.99 -17.54
C ALA A 355 -6.53 -2.03 -18.62
N VAL A 356 -5.68 -1.08 -18.20
CA VAL A 356 -5.10 -0.06 -19.07
C VAL A 356 -4.39 -0.66 -20.29
N LEU A 357 -3.76 -1.82 -20.12
CA LEU A 357 -3.01 -2.48 -21.18
C LEU A 357 -3.86 -3.42 -22.06
N ALA A 358 -5.06 -3.79 -21.61
CA ALA A 358 -5.88 -4.81 -22.26
C ALA A 358 -6.87 -4.23 -23.29
N THR A 359 -7.09 -2.92 -23.24
CA THR A 359 -8.17 -2.25 -23.97
C THR A 359 -7.62 -1.33 -25.05
N SER A 360 -8.34 -1.23 -26.18
CA SER A 360 -7.96 -0.40 -27.33
C SER A 360 -8.93 0.76 -27.59
N ASP A 361 -9.97 0.89 -26.78
CA ASP A 361 -11.03 1.88 -26.86
C ASP A 361 -11.13 2.65 -25.52
N ARG A 362 -11.49 3.94 -25.58
CA ARG A 362 -11.52 4.81 -24.40
C ARG A 362 -12.64 4.42 -23.44
N ASP A 363 -13.84 4.15 -23.95
CA ASP A 363 -15.00 3.87 -23.11
C ASP A 363 -14.83 2.52 -22.41
N ASP A 364 -14.35 1.52 -23.15
CA ASP A 364 -14.02 0.20 -22.59
C ASP A 364 -12.90 0.31 -21.55
N LEU A 365 -11.94 1.23 -21.72
CA LEU A 365 -10.83 1.45 -20.79
C LEU A 365 -11.33 2.03 -19.48
N GLU A 366 -12.09 3.12 -19.56
CA GLU A 366 -12.64 3.81 -18.40
C GLU A 366 -13.59 2.89 -17.60
N ALA A 367 -14.47 2.15 -18.28
CA ALA A 367 -15.34 1.17 -17.65
C ALA A 367 -14.55 0.05 -16.93
N ALA A 368 -13.55 -0.53 -17.60
CA ALA A 368 -12.75 -1.61 -17.02
C ALA A 368 -11.91 -1.17 -15.80
N VAL A 369 -11.46 0.09 -15.78
CA VAL A 369 -10.77 0.68 -14.62
C VAL A 369 -11.74 0.81 -13.44
N CYS A 370 -12.91 1.42 -13.66
CA CYS A 370 -13.94 1.58 -12.62
C CYS A 370 -14.34 0.23 -12.01
N ASP A 371 -14.63 -0.77 -12.84
CA ASP A 371 -15.02 -2.12 -12.39
C ASP A 371 -13.94 -2.77 -11.51
N ARG A 372 -12.67 -2.64 -11.88
CA ARG A 372 -11.58 -3.31 -11.14
C ARG A 372 -11.23 -2.64 -9.82
N LEU A 373 -11.47 -1.33 -9.71
CA LEU A 373 -11.33 -0.60 -8.45
C LEU A 373 -12.41 -1.00 -7.45
N VAL A 374 -13.65 -1.22 -7.93
CA VAL A 374 -14.82 -1.59 -7.12
C VAL A 374 -14.95 -3.11 -6.90
N ASP A 375 -14.10 -3.94 -7.54
CA ASP A 375 -13.99 -5.39 -7.31
C ASP A 375 -13.35 -5.74 -5.94
N GLY A 376 -13.79 -5.10 -4.87
CA GLY A 376 -13.29 -5.26 -3.50
C GLY A 376 -14.07 -4.43 -2.50
N GLU A 377 -13.62 -4.44 -1.24
CA GLU A 377 -14.22 -3.62 -0.17
C GLU A 377 -13.46 -2.30 0.01
N GLU A 378 -12.39 -2.06 -0.77
CA GLU A 378 -11.50 -0.92 -0.57
C GLU A 378 -12.04 0.40 -1.14
N TYR A 379 -12.80 0.32 -2.23
CA TYR A 379 -13.48 1.44 -2.87
C TYR A 379 -14.92 1.01 -3.15
N ALA A 380 -15.89 1.78 -2.66
CA ALA A 380 -17.31 1.46 -2.82
C ALA A 380 -17.83 1.82 -4.21
N PHE A 381 -17.28 2.89 -4.79
CA PHE A 381 -17.59 3.34 -6.14
C PHE A 381 -16.38 3.95 -6.83
N ALA A 382 -16.46 3.99 -8.16
CA ALA A 382 -15.55 4.72 -9.00
C ALA A 382 -16.30 5.30 -10.20
N TRP A 383 -16.00 6.53 -10.61
CA TRP A 383 -16.48 7.08 -11.87
C TRP A 383 -15.40 7.92 -12.57
N THR A 384 -15.45 7.99 -13.89
CA THR A 384 -14.63 8.91 -14.68
C THR A 384 -15.50 10.03 -15.20
N ALA A 385 -14.90 11.21 -15.40
CA ALA A 385 -15.55 12.30 -16.10
C ALA A 385 -14.53 13.05 -16.95
N THR A 386 -14.98 13.50 -18.12
CA THR A 386 -14.27 14.49 -18.94
C THR A 386 -14.70 15.88 -18.55
N SER A 387 -13.77 16.83 -18.55
CA SER A 387 -14.10 18.23 -18.35
C SER A 387 -14.51 18.87 -19.67
N ASP A 388 -15.67 19.50 -19.66
CA ASP A 388 -15.89 20.72 -20.43
C ASP A 388 -15.44 21.88 -19.53
N LEU A 389 -14.21 22.36 -19.74
CA LEU A 389 -13.59 23.43 -18.91
C LEU A 389 -14.40 24.74 -18.96
N VAL A 390 -15.29 24.89 -19.94
CA VAL A 390 -16.12 26.08 -20.15
C VAL A 390 -17.47 25.99 -19.43
N ALA A 391 -18.01 24.79 -19.25
CA ALA A 391 -19.36 24.60 -18.72
C ALA A 391 -19.43 24.40 -17.19
N GLU A 392 -18.29 24.21 -16.51
CA GLU A 392 -18.21 23.78 -15.09
C GLU A 392 -19.09 22.54 -14.79
N GLN A 393 -19.48 21.78 -15.82
CA GLN A 393 -20.32 20.59 -15.71
C GLN A 393 -19.48 19.36 -16.07
N SER A 394 -19.57 18.35 -15.21
CA SER A 394 -18.87 17.06 -15.39
C SER A 394 -19.92 15.97 -15.48
N SER A 395 -20.22 15.47 -16.68
CA SER A 395 -21.03 14.25 -16.82
C SER A 395 -20.13 13.02 -16.75
N PRO A 396 -20.50 11.97 -15.99
CA PRO A 396 -19.71 10.74 -15.92
C PRO A 396 -19.61 10.05 -17.29
N THR A 397 -18.39 9.70 -17.71
CA THR A 397 -18.17 8.87 -18.91
C THR A 397 -18.31 7.38 -18.60
N ALA A 398 -17.76 6.93 -17.47
CA ALA A 398 -17.91 5.57 -16.96
C ALA A 398 -18.15 5.58 -15.46
N ARG A 399 -18.82 4.54 -14.95
CA ARG A 399 -19.14 4.40 -13.51
C ARG A 399 -19.26 2.95 -13.08
N ALA A 400 -18.89 2.68 -11.84
CA ALA A 400 -19.08 1.42 -11.15
C ALA A 400 -19.42 1.68 -9.66
N GLY A 401 -20.34 0.89 -9.10
CA GLY A 401 -20.70 0.97 -7.67
C GLY A 401 -21.57 2.17 -7.26
N ILE A 402 -22.04 2.98 -8.21
CA ILE A 402 -22.84 4.19 -7.94
C ILE A 402 -23.85 4.49 -9.06
N GLU A 403 -25.01 5.03 -8.69
CA GLU A 403 -26.03 5.48 -9.64
C GLU A 403 -25.87 6.93 -10.07
N GLN A 404 -26.38 7.29 -11.26
CA GLN A 404 -26.27 8.65 -11.79
C GLN A 404 -26.88 9.69 -10.84
N ASP A 405 -28.06 9.40 -10.29
CA ASP A 405 -28.76 10.29 -9.34
C ASP A 405 -27.92 10.57 -8.08
N ASP A 406 -27.10 9.60 -7.64
CA ASP A 406 -26.21 9.75 -6.48
C ASP A 406 -24.97 10.58 -6.82
N ILE A 407 -24.46 10.49 -8.06
CA ILE A 407 -23.39 11.34 -8.56
C ILE A 407 -23.87 12.79 -8.64
N ASP A 408 -25.06 13.01 -9.21
CA ASP A 408 -25.65 14.34 -9.34
C ASP A 408 -25.85 14.97 -7.95
N ALA A 409 -26.32 14.20 -6.97
CA ALA A 409 -26.43 14.64 -5.59
C ALA A 409 -25.07 14.96 -4.93
N LEU A 410 -24.00 14.20 -5.24
CA LEU A 410 -22.65 14.49 -4.76
C LEU A 410 -22.09 15.78 -5.38
N ILE A 411 -22.37 16.01 -6.66
CA ILE A 411 -22.00 17.25 -7.37
C ILE A 411 -22.71 18.43 -6.71
N GLU A 412 -24.03 18.37 -6.54
CA GLU A 412 -24.83 19.44 -5.90
C GLU A 412 -24.38 19.73 -4.47
N ARG A 413 -24.02 18.70 -3.68
CA ARG A 413 -23.58 18.91 -2.30
C ARG A 413 -22.23 19.62 -2.20
N LEU A 414 -21.33 19.31 -3.13
CA LEU A 414 -20.00 19.92 -3.18
C LEU A 414 -20.02 21.25 -3.96
N ASP A 415 -21.18 21.68 -4.44
CA ASP A 415 -21.37 22.93 -5.17
C ASP A 415 -21.32 24.13 -4.19
N GLY A 416 -20.18 24.83 -4.15
CA GLY A 416 -19.93 25.99 -3.27
C GLY A 416 -18.50 26.09 -2.73
N GLU A 417 -17.81 24.96 -2.62
CA GLU A 417 -16.37 24.84 -2.36
C GLU A 417 -15.81 24.07 -3.55
N SER A 418 -14.99 24.70 -4.42
CA SER A 418 -14.50 24.12 -5.69
C SER A 418 -14.40 22.58 -5.63
N PRO A 419 -15.28 21.83 -6.32
CA PRO A 419 -15.35 20.39 -6.15
C PRO A 419 -13.98 19.74 -6.34
N PRO A 420 -13.64 18.70 -5.55
CA PRO A 420 -12.29 18.14 -5.53
C PRO A 420 -11.84 17.62 -6.90
N TRP A 421 -12.76 17.24 -7.78
CA TRP A 421 -12.42 16.89 -9.16
C TRP A 421 -12.06 18.09 -10.04
N ILE A 422 -12.65 19.26 -9.83
CA ILE A 422 -12.26 20.49 -10.53
C ILE A 422 -10.86 20.92 -10.07
N GLU A 423 -10.60 20.90 -8.75
CA GLU A 423 -9.27 21.20 -8.21
C GLU A 423 -8.22 20.20 -8.70
N ALA A 424 -8.54 18.91 -8.68
CA ALA A 424 -7.62 17.88 -9.14
C ALA A 424 -7.22 18.06 -10.61
N MET A 425 -8.18 18.43 -11.45
CA MET A 425 -7.90 18.70 -12.86
C MET A 425 -7.08 19.97 -13.08
N ARG A 426 -7.38 21.04 -12.33
CA ARG A 426 -6.69 22.34 -12.41
C ARG A 426 -5.24 22.25 -11.95
N ASP A 427 -5.01 21.56 -10.84
CA ASP A 427 -3.72 21.53 -10.15
C ASP A 427 -2.86 20.32 -10.54
N ASP A 428 -3.40 19.40 -11.35
CA ASP A 428 -2.78 18.10 -11.69
C ASP A 428 -2.31 17.33 -10.43
N ALA A 429 -3.14 17.35 -9.39
CA ALA A 429 -2.88 16.73 -8.11
C ALA A 429 -4.08 15.93 -7.62
N VAL A 430 -3.85 14.88 -6.82
CA VAL A 430 -4.95 14.13 -6.20
C VAL A 430 -5.55 14.96 -5.07
N CYS A 431 -6.83 15.32 -5.20
CA CYS A 431 -7.58 16.05 -4.18
C CYS A 431 -8.51 15.09 -3.43
N THR A 432 -8.72 15.33 -2.14
CA THR A 432 -9.56 14.48 -1.28
C THR A 432 -10.55 15.32 -0.51
N ALA A 433 -11.77 14.83 -0.34
CA ALA A 433 -12.79 15.48 0.47
C ALA A 433 -13.35 14.50 1.50
N GLU A 434 -13.55 14.98 2.73
CA GLU A 434 -14.30 14.28 3.76
C GLU A 434 -15.78 14.55 3.56
N LEU A 435 -16.57 13.48 3.64
CA LEU A 435 -18.01 13.52 3.49
C LEU A 435 -18.65 13.52 4.88
N ASP A 436 -18.20 14.42 5.76
CA ASP A 436 -18.74 14.56 7.11
C ASP A 436 -20.27 14.61 7.06
N ALA A 437 -20.93 13.68 7.76
CA ALA A 437 -22.37 13.72 7.97
C ALA A 437 -22.63 14.34 9.34
N ASP A 438 -23.12 15.59 9.39
CA ASP A 438 -23.87 16.02 10.56
C ASP A 438 -25.15 15.16 10.62
N PRO A 439 -25.38 14.38 11.69
CA PRO A 439 -26.56 13.54 11.81
C PRO A 439 -27.88 14.32 11.70
N ALA A 440 -27.87 15.64 11.92
CA ALA A 440 -29.03 16.50 11.79
C ALA A 440 -29.37 16.88 10.33
N GLU A 441 -28.43 16.76 9.39
CA GLU A 441 -28.62 17.10 7.96
C GLU A 441 -28.96 15.88 7.09
N LEU A 442 -28.91 14.66 7.66
CA LEU A 442 -29.17 13.37 7.00
C LEU A 442 -30.61 13.12 6.51
N ASN A 443 -31.49 14.13 6.49
CA ASN A 443 -32.91 13.86 6.36
C ASN A 443 -33.46 13.69 4.93
N ASP A 444 -32.73 14.03 3.84
CA ASP A 444 -33.34 13.90 2.49
C ASP A 444 -32.39 13.60 1.30
N ALA A 445 -31.08 13.38 1.49
CA ALA A 445 -30.18 13.02 0.36
C ALA A 445 -29.64 11.59 0.49
N PRO A 446 -29.84 10.71 -0.51
CA PRO A 446 -29.34 9.34 -0.52
C PRO A 446 -27.85 9.31 -0.88
N ILE A 447 -27.00 10.06 -0.20
CA ILE A 447 -25.56 9.85 -0.36
C ILE A 447 -25.31 8.42 0.11
N ALA A 448 -24.74 7.60 -0.78
CA ALA A 448 -24.45 6.18 -0.58
C ALA A 448 -24.11 5.90 0.89
N ALA A 449 -25.05 5.29 1.61
CA ALA A 449 -24.96 5.15 3.05
C ALA A 449 -23.66 4.42 3.41
N GLY A 450 -22.74 5.11 4.10
CA GLY A 450 -21.48 4.55 4.57
C GLY A 450 -20.20 5.00 3.86
N ILE A 451 -20.22 6.04 3.01
CA ILE A 451 -18.97 6.62 2.45
C ILE A 451 -18.49 7.77 3.33
N ASP A 452 -17.23 7.69 3.77
CA ASP A 452 -16.61 8.67 4.68
C ASP A 452 -15.76 9.71 3.93
N ALA A 453 -15.16 9.31 2.81
CA ALA A 453 -14.28 10.18 2.03
C ALA A 453 -14.26 9.80 0.56
N LEU A 454 -13.84 10.75 -0.27
CA LEU A 454 -13.56 10.52 -1.68
C LEU A 454 -12.20 11.08 -2.09
N ALA A 455 -11.65 10.54 -3.18
CA ALA A 455 -10.46 11.06 -3.84
C ALA A 455 -10.71 11.26 -5.33
N ALA A 456 -10.36 12.45 -5.82
CA ALA A 456 -10.36 12.81 -7.21
C ALA A 456 -8.93 12.76 -7.76
N VAL A 457 -8.75 12.03 -8.85
CA VAL A 457 -7.47 11.68 -9.44
C VAL A 457 -7.42 12.23 -10.87
N PRO A 458 -6.51 13.15 -11.20
CA PRO A 458 -6.42 13.68 -12.56
C PRO A 458 -5.91 12.59 -13.52
N LEU A 459 -6.54 12.53 -14.69
CA LEU A 459 -6.14 11.66 -15.79
C LEU A 459 -5.25 12.47 -16.73
N SER A 460 -4.00 12.67 -16.32
CA SER A 460 -3.05 13.52 -17.03
C SER A 460 -2.01 12.72 -17.81
N HIS A 461 -1.61 13.26 -18.95
CA HIS A 461 -0.40 12.83 -19.62
C HIS A 461 0.36 14.05 -20.09
N ARG A 462 1.62 14.16 -19.65
CA ARG A 462 2.47 15.34 -19.83
C ARG A 462 1.82 16.56 -19.18
N GLU A 463 1.35 17.53 -19.97
CA GLU A 463 0.80 18.81 -19.47
C GLU A 463 -0.69 18.96 -19.76
N THR A 464 -1.31 17.87 -20.23
CA THR A 464 -2.72 17.85 -20.59
C THR A 464 -3.45 16.92 -19.64
N THR A 465 -4.50 17.44 -18.99
CA THR A 465 -5.44 16.67 -18.18
C THR A 465 -6.66 16.35 -19.01
N TYR A 466 -6.92 15.07 -19.25
CA TYR A 466 -7.98 14.58 -20.15
C TYR A 466 -9.29 14.28 -19.43
N GLY A 467 -9.28 14.33 -18.10
CA GLY A 467 -10.42 14.02 -17.24
C GLY A 467 -9.99 13.75 -15.81
N VAL A 468 -10.90 13.17 -15.04
CA VAL A 468 -10.72 12.79 -13.64
C VAL A 468 -11.27 11.39 -13.41
N LEU A 469 -10.67 10.67 -12.48
CA LEU A 469 -11.22 9.48 -11.85
C LEU A 469 -11.56 9.83 -10.40
N VAL A 470 -12.82 9.65 -10.01
CA VAL A 470 -13.29 9.84 -8.63
C VAL A 470 -13.52 8.47 -8.01
N VAL A 471 -12.97 8.23 -6.82
CA VAL A 471 -13.17 7.01 -6.02
C VAL A 471 -13.72 7.35 -4.63
N GLY A 472 -14.68 6.55 -4.14
CA GLY A 472 -15.27 6.69 -2.80
C GLY A 472 -14.86 5.56 -1.86
N THR A 473 -14.65 5.87 -0.57
CA THR A 473 -14.21 4.91 0.46
C THR A 473 -14.87 5.17 1.82
N ASP A 474 -15.13 4.09 2.57
CA ASP A 474 -15.65 4.07 3.95
C ASP A 474 -14.53 3.99 5.01
N ARG A 475 -13.27 4.08 4.58
CA ARG A 475 -12.08 3.90 5.43
C ARG A 475 -11.48 5.22 5.93
N GLY A 476 -12.18 6.33 5.71
CA GLY A 476 -11.68 7.70 5.86
C GLY A 476 -10.72 8.13 4.73
N THR A 477 -10.17 9.34 4.88
CA THR A 477 -9.35 10.02 3.86
C THR A 477 -8.09 9.23 3.47
N PRO A 478 -7.86 8.99 2.16
CA PRO A 478 -6.64 8.34 1.67
C PRO A 478 -5.36 9.04 2.15
N ASP A 479 -4.40 8.29 2.70
CA ASP A 479 -3.11 8.82 3.17
C ASP A 479 -2.10 9.04 2.03
N ASP A 480 -0.94 9.63 2.32
CA ASP A 480 0.04 10.05 1.32
C ASP A 480 0.45 8.96 0.32
N TRP A 481 0.63 7.72 0.79
CA TRP A 481 1.04 6.63 -0.11
C TRP A 481 -0.11 6.22 -1.04
N GLU A 482 -1.35 6.22 -0.56
CA GLU A 482 -2.53 5.86 -1.36
C GLU A 482 -2.76 6.92 -2.43
N ARG A 483 -2.67 8.21 -2.06
CA ARG A 483 -2.69 9.32 -3.03
C ARG A 483 -1.58 9.22 -4.07
N THR A 484 -0.38 8.82 -3.67
CA THR A 484 0.76 8.66 -4.61
C THR A 484 0.51 7.54 -5.63
N GLU A 485 0.00 6.39 -5.20
CA GLU A 485 -0.30 5.27 -6.11
C GLU A 485 -1.51 5.57 -6.99
N LEU A 486 -2.54 6.26 -6.47
CA LEU A 486 -3.67 6.75 -7.26
C LEU A 486 -3.22 7.76 -8.33
N ALA A 487 -2.35 8.72 -7.98
CA ALA A 487 -1.78 9.65 -8.96
C ALA A 487 -0.99 8.92 -10.05
N GLU A 488 -0.30 7.83 -9.71
CA GLU A 488 0.42 7.01 -10.68
C GLU A 488 -0.53 6.26 -11.61
N LEU A 489 -1.65 5.74 -11.09
CA LEU A 489 -2.72 5.17 -11.89
C LEU A 489 -3.32 6.21 -12.84
N GLY A 490 -3.64 7.41 -12.35
CA GLY A 490 -4.17 8.52 -13.15
C GLY A 490 -3.27 8.86 -14.34
N ARG A 491 -1.95 8.96 -14.12
CA ARG A 491 -0.96 9.18 -15.20
C ARG A 491 -0.90 8.04 -16.22
N ARG A 492 -1.02 6.79 -15.77
CA ARG A 492 -1.02 5.62 -16.67
C ARG A 492 -2.28 5.56 -17.51
N ILE A 493 -3.44 5.85 -16.93
CA ILE A 493 -4.70 5.97 -17.66
C ILE A 493 -4.61 7.11 -18.67
N GLY A 494 -4.13 8.30 -18.26
CA GLY A 494 -3.92 9.43 -19.16
C GLY A 494 -3.02 9.07 -20.35
N HIS A 495 -1.91 8.37 -20.11
CA HIS A 495 -1.03 7.90 -21.18
C HIS A 495 -1.75 6.96 -22.17
N ALA A 496 -2.56 6.03 -21.66
CA ALA A 496 -3.32 5.11 -22.51
C ALA A 496 -4.43 5.82 -23.29
N VAL A 497 -5.14 6.77 -22.69
CA VAL A 497 -6.12 7.61 -23.40
C VAL A 497 -5.44 8.36 -24.55
N THR A 498 -4.27 8.98 -24.31
CA THR A 498 -3.49 9.62 -25.37
C THR A 498 -3.08 8.63 -26.46
N ALA A 499 -2.61 7.44 -26.09
CA ALA A 499 -2.20 6.41 -27.05
C ALA A 499 -3.38 5.91 -27.90
N ILE A 500 -4.56 5.73 -27.30
CA ILE A 500 -5.79 5.34 -28.00
C ILE A 500 -6.23 6.44 -28.97
N GLN A 501 -6.29 7.70 -28.53
CA GLN A 501 -6.64 8.84 -29.38
C GLN A 501 -5.67 8.99 -30.57
N ARG A 502 -4.35 8.92 -30.32
CA ARG A 502 -3.34 8.99 -31.38
C ARG A 502 -3.43 7.82 -32.34
N ARG A 503 -3.55 6.60 -31.83
CA ARG A 503 -3.71 5.40 -32.67
C ARG A 503 -4.93 5.52 -33.57
N THR A 504 -6.02 6.06 -33.06
CA THR A 504 -7.27 6.27 -33.81
C THR A 504 -7.10 7.31 -34.92
N LEU A 505 -6.41 8.42 -34.64
CA LEU A 505 -6.05 9.43 -35.65
C LEU A 505 -5.03 8.93 -36.69
N LEU A 506 -4.08 8.08 -36.28
CA LEU A 506 -2.99 7.59 -37.13
C LEU A 506 -3.34 6.33 -37.96
N LEU A 507 -4.25 5.48 -37.46
CA LEU A 507 -4.70 4.25 -38.13
C LEU A 507 -6.01 4.40 -38.90
N SER A 508 -6.74 5.50 -38.73
CA SER A 508 -7.90 5.77 -39.59
C SER A 508 -7.40 6.18 -40.97
N ASP A 509 -7.58 5.30 -41.96
CA ASP A 509 -7.31 5.57 -43.38
C ASP A 509 -8.21 6.70 -43.95
N ALA A 510 -9.16 7.20 -43.14
CA ALA A 510 -10.03 8.30 -43.46
C ALA A 510 -10.22 9.23 -42.25
N VAL A 511 -10.07 10.54 -42.47
CA VAL A 511 -10.36 11.61 -41.50
C VAL A 511 -11.62 12.36 -41.95
N VAL A 512 -12.31 12.99 -41.02
CA VAL A 512 -13.41 13.92 -41.35
C VAL A 512 -12.85 15.32 -41.33
N GLU A 513 -12.88 15.98 -42.47
CA GLU A 513 -12.57 17.39 -42.61
C GLU A 513 -13.84 18.20 -42.37
N LEU A 514 -13.77 19.14 -41.44
CA LEU A 514 -14.83 20.07 -41.06
C LEU A 514 -14.43 21.48 -41.47
N GLU A 515 -15.29 22.14 -42.22
CA GLU A 515 -15.11 23.54 -42.62
C GLU A 515 -16.06 24.41 -41.80
N PHE A 516 -15.49 25.37 -41.07
CA PHE A 516 -16.22 26.35 -40.26
C PHE A 516 -16.03 27.75 -40.82
N TRP A 517 -17.10 28.54 -40.80
CA TRP A 517 -17.05 29.98 -40.99
C TRP A 517 -17.39 30.66 -39.67
N CYS A 518 -16.48 31.47 -39.14
CA CYS A 518 -16.67 32.24 -37.92
C CYS A 518 -16.68 33.73 -38.26
N ARG A 519 -17.76 34.44 -37.89
CA ARG A 519 -17.91 35.89 -38.03
C ARG A 519 -17.98 36.61 -36.68
N ASP A 520 -17.63 35.89 -35.62
CA ASP A 520 -17.75 36.39 -34.26
C ASP A 520 -16.63 37.39 -33.97
N GLU A 521 -17.00 38.65 -33.72
CA GLU A 521 -16.07 39.74 -33.39
C GLU A 521 -15.32 39.49 -32.06
N ALA A 522 -15.75 38.53 -31.23
CA ALA A 522 -14.99 38.11 -30.06
C ALA A 522 -13.67 37.41 -30.45
N ALA A 523 -13.58 36.85 -31.67
CA ALA A 523 -12.34 36.29 -32.18
C ALA A 523 -11.43 37.41 -32.73
N PHE A 524 -10.26 37.60 -32.12
CA PHE A 524 -9.33 38.69 -32.47
C PHE A 524 -9.09 38.86 -33.97
N PHE A 525 -8.76 37.78 -34.68
CA PHE A 525 -8.41 37.86 -36.11
C PHE A 525 -9.60 38.27 -36.98
N VAL A 526 -10.82 37.93 -36.57
CA VAL A 526 -12.06 38.33 -37.25
C VAL A 526 -12.22 39.85 -37.13
N ASP A 527 -12.26 40.38 -35.91
CA ASP A 527 -12.37 41.83 -35.65
C ASP A 527 -11.19 42.63 -36.25
N ALA A 528 -9.97 42.10 -36.17
CA ALA A 528 -8.79 42.72 -36.76
C ALA A 528 -8.87 42.82 -38.29
N SER A 529 -9.32 41.75 -38.97
CA SER A 529 -9.42 41.73 -40.44
C SER A 529 -10.44 42.73 -40.97
N ASP A 530 -11.56 42.92 -40.26
CA ASP A 530 -12.60 43.89 -40.64
C ASP A 530 -12.13 45.32 -40.41
N ARG A 531 -11.52 45.60 -39.25
CA ARG A 531 -11.07 46.96 -38.90
C ARG A 531 -9.88 47.45 -39.70
N LEU A 532 -8.94 46.55 -40.00
CA LEU A 532 -7.68 46.88 -40.66
C LEU A 532 -7.72 46.61 -42.17
N ASP A 533 -8.82 46.06 -42.69
CA ASP A 533 -9.00 45.65 -44.10
C ASP A 533 -7.83 44.79 -44.58
N CYS A 534 -7.52 43.74 -43.80
CA CYS A 534 -6.34 42.91 -43.99
C CYS A 534 -6.66 41.42 -44.01
N THR A 535 -5.73 40.63 -44.54
CA THR A 535 -5.86 39.17 -44.60
C THR A 535 -4.87 38.51 -43.66
N PHE A 536 -5.37 37.61 -42.82
CA PHE A 536 -4.55 36.73 -41.99
C PHE A 536 -4.57 35.31 -42.55
N ARG A 537 -3.40 34.69 -42.69
CA ARG A 537 -3.27 33.25 -42.96
C ARG A 537 -2.46 32.59 -41.86
N LEU A 538 -3.00 31.53 -41.32
CA LEU A 538 -2.33 30.73 -40.31
C LEU A 538 -1.30 29.81 -40.97
N GLU A 539 -0.03 30.01 -40.65
CA GLU A 539 1.07 29.15 -41.11
C GLU A 539 1.26 27.94 -40.18
N SER A 540 1.07 28.15 -38.87
CA SER A 540 1.30 27.10 -37.87
C SER A 540 0.71 27.46 -36.50
N ILE A 541 0.30 26.43 -35.76
CA ILE A 541 -0.08 26.50 -34.34
C ILE A 541 0.85 25.63 -33.52
N VAL A 542 1.35 26.18 -32.42
CA VAL A 542 2.15 25.45 -31.43
C VAL A 542 1.49 25.57 -30.05
N PRO A 543 1.16 24.45 -29.37
CA PRO A 543 0.64 24.51 -28.02
C PRO A 543 1.73 24.91 -27.01
N VAL A 544 1.45 25.92 -26.19
CA VAL A 544 2.39 26.43 -25.17
C VAL A 544 1.95 26.03 -23.76
N SER A 545 0.64 26.07 -23.49
CA SER A 545 0.02 25.63 -22.24
C SER A 545 -1.35 25.01 -22.50
N ALA A 546 -2.05 24.56 -21.45
CA ALA A 546 -3.41 24.05 -21.56
C ALA A 546 -4.44 25.10 -22.02
N SER A 547 -4.14 26.40 -21.86
CA SER A 547 -5.05 27.51 -22.13
C SER A 547 -4.54 28.53 -23.14
N SER A 548 -3.33 28.33 -23.67
CA SER A 548 -2.68 29.29 -24.58
C SER A 548 -1.97 28.60 -25.74
N LEU A 549 -2.15 29.15 -26.94
CA LEU A 549 -1.55 28.68 -28.19
C LEU A 549 -0.68 29.77 -28.81
N LEU A 550 0.42 29.35 -29.43
CA LEU A 550 1.31 30.20 -30.19
C LEU A 550 0.99 30.08 -31.68
N PHE A 551 0.53 31.16 -32.29
CA PHE A 551 0.16 31.21 -33.70
C PHE A 551 1.24 31.92 -34.49
N TYR A 552 1.66 31.32 -35.60
CA TYR A 552 2.43 31.98 -36.64
C TYR A 552 1.47 32.35 -37.76
N VAL A 553 1.29 33.65 -37.97
CA VAL A 553 0.27 34.20 -38.85
C VAL A 553 0.91 35.15 -39.84
N ALA A 554 0.75 34.85 -41.13
CA ALA A 554 1.08 35.78 -42.20
C ALA A 554 -0.03 36.83 -42.31
N VAL A 555 0.36 38.10 -42.32
CA VAL A 555 -0.50 39.26 -42.54
C VAL A 555 -0.19 39.86 -43.90
N GLU A 556 -1.22 40.05 -44.70
CA GLU A 556 -1.18 40.80 -45.95
C GLU A 556 -2.05 42.05 -45.82
N ASP A 557 -1.75 43.08 -46.62
CA ASP A 557 -2.54 44.32 -46.76
C ASP A 557 -2.63 45.23 -45.52
N ALA A 558 -1.95 44.91 -44.42
CA ALA A 558 -1.77 45.82 -43.27
C ALA A 558 -0.31 45.92 -42.80
N PRO A 559 0.15 47.12 -42.39
CA PRO A 559 1.45 47.26 -41.76
C PRO A 559 1.44 46.61 -40.36
N PRO A 560 2.52 45.93 -39.94
CA PRO A 560 2.59 45.27 -38.64
C PRO A 560 2.25 46.17 -37.44
N ALA A 561 2.62 47.46 -37.51
CA ALA A 561 2.35 48.44 -36.46
C ALA A 561 0.86 48.56 -36.11
N ASP A 562 -0.02 48.58 -37.12
CA ASP A 562 -1.45 48.74 -36.90
C ASP A 562 -2.06 47.47 -36.28
N VAL A 563 -1.52 46.29 -36.65
CA VAL A 563 -1.90 45.01 -36.04
C VAL A 563 -1.43 44.93 -34.59
N PHE A 564 -0.24 45.44 -34.26
CA PHE A 564 0.26 45.52 -32.88
C PHE A 564 -0.62 46.41 -32.01
N ASP A 565 -0.95 47.61 -32.50
CA ASP A 565 -1.79 48.56 -31.77
C ASP A 565 -3.17 47.96 -31.47
N HIS A 566 -3.75 47.23 -32.41
CA HIS A 566 -5.03 46.55 -32.23
C HIS A 566 -4.94 45.33 -31.28
N ALA A 567 -3.87 44.54 -31.37
CA ALA A 567 -3.65 43.37 -30.53
C ALA A 567 -3.54 43.71 -29.04
N VAL A 568 -2.86 44.81 -28.70
CA VAL A 568 -2.68 45.25 -27.29
C VAL A 568 -4.01 45.59 -26.62
N GLU A 569 -5.02 45.99 -27.39
CA GLU A 569 -6.34 46.35 -26.87
C GLU A 569 -7.29 45.15 -26.74
N HIS A 570 -6.96 44.00 -27.33
CA HIS A 570 -7.84 42.84 -27.41
C HIS A 570 -7.57 41.80 -26.31
N ARG A 571 -8.63 41.25 -25.70
CA ARG A 571 -8.51 40.32 -24.56
C ARG A 571 -7.97 38.94 -24.93
N GLY A 572 -8.28 38.47 -26.14
CA GLY A 572 -7.84 37.17 -26.63
C GLY A 572 -6.37 37.07 -27.06
N VAL A 573 -5.61 38.17 -27.05
CA VAL A 573 -4.17 38.18 -27.37
C VAL A 573 -3.38 38.54 -26.13
N GLU A 574 -2.52 37.63 -25.69
CA GLU A 574 -1.63 37.83 -24.55
C GLU A 574 -0.36 38.59 -24.98
N GLU A 575 0.22 38.21 -26.11
CA GLU A 575 1.44 38.79 -26.65
C GLU A 575 1.46 38.71 -28.18
N VAL A 576 2.15 39.65 -28.83
CA VAL A 576 2.36 39.66 -30.27
C VAL A 576 3.77 40.13 -30.61
N ARG A 577 4.42 39.48 -31.58
CA ARG A 577 5.81 39.76 -31.97
C ARG A 577 5.98 39.69 -33.50
N LEU A 578 6.84 40.55 -34.04
CA LEU A 578 7.24 40.49 -35.45
C LEU A 578 8.32 39.43 -35.61
N VAL A 579 8.10 38.45 -36.49
CA VAL A 579 9.10 37.43 -36.84
C VAL A 579 9.87 37.86 -38.07
N GLU A 580 9.16 38.17 -39.15
CA GLU A 580 9.76 38.55 -40.43
C GLU A 580 8.87 39.56 -41.17
N THR A 581 9.47 40.41 -41.99
CA THR A 581 8.77 41.32 -42.88
C THR A 581 9.08 40.95 -44.32
N HIS A 582 8.04 40.92 -45.15
CA HIS A 582 8.13 40.65 -46.58
C HIS A 582 7.68 41.90 -47.37
N ASP A 583 7.86 41.88 -48.69
CA ASP A 583 7.55 43.04 -49.54
C ASP A 583 6.05 43.42 -49.51
N ASP A 584 5.16 42.44 -49.34
CA ASP A 584 3.69 42.61 -49.36
C ASP A 584 3.02 42.17 -48.04
N GLY A 585 3.77 42.05 -46.94
CA GLY A 585 3.21 41.58 -45.67
C GLY A 585 4.23 41.31 -44.57
N ALA A 586 3.82 40.61 -43.52
CA ALA A 586 4.70 40.20 -42.43
C ALA A 586 4.27 38.87 -41.81
N LEU A 587 5.24 38.12 -41.29
CA LEU A 587 4.99 36.98 -40.42
C LEU A 587 5.01 37.48 -38.97
N LEU A 588 3.87 37.34 -38.31
CA LEU A 588 3.68 37.70 -36.91
C LEU A 588 3.49 36.44 -36.07
N GLU A 589 3.96 36.51 -34.84
CA GLU A 589 3.78 35.51 -33.81
C GLU A 589 2.81 36.05 -32.76
N PHE A 590 1.78 35.29 -32.41
CA PHE A 590 0.78 35.65 -31.41
C PHE A 590 0.69 34.59 -30.32
N VAL A 591 0.73 35.01 -29.06
CA VAL A 591 0.31 34.17 -27.94
C VAL A 591 -1.16 34.46 -27.70
N VAL A 592 -2.02 33.47 -27.92
CA VAL A 592 -3.48 33.58 -27.89
C VAL A 592 -4.01 32.76 -26.74
N GLY A 593 -4.78 33.37 -25.85
CA GLY A 593 -5.32 32.74 -24.64
C GLY A 593 -6.84 32.87 -24.54
N GLY A 594 -7.51 31.78 -24.14
CA GLY A 594 -8.94 31.73 -23.77
C GLY A 594 -9.98 31.95 -24.89
N ASP A 595 -9.78 32.92 -25.78
CA ASP A 595 -10.80 33.43 -26.70
C ASP A 595 -10.40 33.18 -28.18
N SER A 596 -10.33 31.90 -28.59
CA SER A 596 -10.15 31.55 -30.01
C SER A 596 -10.95 30.30 -30.43
N PRO A 597 -11.62 30.33 -31.61
CA PRO A 597 -12.29 29.14 -32.14
C PRO A 597 -11.30 28.01 -32.46
N LEU A 598 -10.06 28.35 -32.84
CA LEU A 598 -8.99 27.37 -33.08
C LEU A 598 -8.52 26.68 -31.80
N LEU A 599 -8.53 27.40 -30.68
CA LEU A 599 -8.22 26.83 -29.37
C LEU A 599 -9.30 25.85 -28.92
N THR A 600 -10.56 26.21 -29.12
CA THR A 600 -11.70 25.33 -28.85
C THR A 600 -11.63 24.05 -29.69
N LEU A 601 -11.42 24.17 -31.01
CA LEU A 601 -11.25 23.02 -31.91
C LEU A 601 -10.10 22.10 -31.48
N THR A 602 -8.96 22.68 -31.11
CA THR A 602 -7.78 21.92 -30.63
C THR A 602 -8.08 21.19 -29.31
N ALA A 603 -8.85 21.80 -28.40
CA ALA A 603 -9.25 21.18 -27.14
C ALA A 603 -10.14 19.94 -27.35
N TYR A 604 -10.95 19.93 -28.41
CA TYR A 604 -11.72 18.77 -28.85
C TYR A 604 -10.89 17.73 -29.66
N GLY A 605 -9.57 17.91 -29.74
CA GLY A 605 -8.68 17.01 -30.45
C GLY A 605 -8.68 17.15 -31.97
N ALA A 606 -9.23 18.26 -32.50
CA ALA A 606 -9.14 18.56 -33.93
C ALA A 606 -7.75 19.07 -34.31
N THR A 607 -7.26 18.65 -35.47
CA THR A 607 -6.04 19.19 -36.07
C THR A 607 -6.40 20.26 -37.09
N ILE A 608 -5.90 21.48 -36.91
CA ILE A 608 -6.16 22.57 -37.85
C ILE A 608 -5.27 22.39 -39.08
N SER A 609 -5.90 22.23 -40.26
CA SER A 609 -5.19 22.10 -41.53
C SER A 609 -5.00 23.45 -42.23
N GLU A 610 -5.97 24.35 -42.10
CA GLU A 610 -5.96 25.66 -42.73
C GLU A 610 -6.79 26.67 -41.91
N ALA A 611 -6.34 27.91 -41.83
CA ALA A 611 -7.20 29.02 -41.40
C ALA A 611 -6.85 30.28 -42.19
N VAL A 612 -7.87 30.87 -42.82
CA VAL A 612 -7.77 32.12 -43.58
C VAL A 612 -8.85 33.06 -43.06
N ILE A 613 -8.45 34.28 -42.73
CA ILE A 613 -9.33 35.30 -42.17
C ILE A 613 -9.23 36.57 -43.01
N GLU A 614 -10.34 37.01 -43.58
CA GLU A 614 -10.42 38.19 -44.44
C GLU A 614 -11.78 38.86 -44.25
N SER A 615 -11.82 40.20 -44.30
CA SER A 615 -13.08 40.98 -44.30
C SER A 615 -14.08 40.61 -43.19
N GLY A 616 -13.59 40.36 -41.97
CA GLY A 616 -14.45 40.03 -40.82
C GLY A 616 -15.00 38.61 -40.84
N GLU A 617 -14.39 37.68 -41.58
CA GLU A 617 -14.81 36.29 -41.65
C GLU A 617 -13.61 35.35 -41.63
N ALA A 618 -13.64 34.37 -40.73
CA ALA A 618 -12.62 33.33 -40.61
C ALA A 618 -13.13 32.01 -41.18
N ARG A 619 -12.47 31.52 -42.24
CA ARG A 619 -12.65 30.16 -42.77
C ARG A 619 -11.62 29.24 -42.12
N LEU A 620 -12.10 28.28 -41.35
CA LEU A 620 -11.29 27.32 -40.60
C LEU A 620 -11.51 25.91 -41.14
N LEU A 621 -10.43 25.20 -41.42
CA LEU A 621 -10.45 23.81 -41.85
C LEU A 621 -9.82 22.96 -40.76
N ALA A 622 -10.60 22.04 -40.21
CA ALA A 622 -10.21 21.20 -39.09
C ALA A 622 -10.42 19.72 -39.40
N GLU A 623 -9.43 18.90 -39.11
CA GLU A 623 -9.48 17.45 -39.27
C GLU A 623 -9.75 16.79 -37.93
N VAL A 624 -10.72 15.88 -37.90
CA VAL A 624 -11.06 15.07 -36.73
C VAL A 624 -11.09 13.59 -37.10
N ALA A 625 -10.89 12.74 -36.10
CA ALA A 625 -11.05 11.29 -36.28
C ALA A 625 -12.49 10.96 -36.70
N GLN A 626 -12.67 9.91 -37.50
CA GLN A 626 -14.00 9.51 -38.00
C GLN A 626 -14.99 9.11 -36.91
N ASP A 627 -14.49 8.64 -35.78
CA ASP A 627 -15.22 8.22 -34.59
C ASP A 627 -15.35 9.33 -33.53
N ALA A 628 -14.74 10.49 -33.75
CA ALA A 628 -14.90 11.63 -32.86
C ALA A 628 -16.38 12.08 -32.81
N ASP A 629 -16.84 12.54 -31.65
CA ASP A 629 -18.17 13.13 -31.51
C ASP A 629 -18.23 14.50 -32.19
N LEU A 630 -18.51 14.47 -33.50
CA LEU A 630 -18.62 15.67 -34.32
C LEU A 630 -19.65 16.66 -33.78
N ARG A 631 -20.70 16.18 -33.09
CA ARG A 631 -21.72 17.07 -32.52
C ARG A 631 -21.13 17.85 -31.35
N ALA A 632 -20.39 17.18 -30.47
CA ALA A 632 -19.71 17.85 -29.36
C ALA A 632 -18.71 18.92 -29.87
N VAL A 633 -17.92 18.60 -30.91
CA VAL A 633 -16.99 19.57 -31.52
C VAL A 633 -17.73 20.80 -32.05
N VAL A 634 -18.79 20.60 -32.83
CA VAL A 634 -19.53 21.70 -33.47
C VAL A 634 -20.27 22.56 -32.43
N GLU A 635 -20.93 21.93 -31.46
CA GLU A 635 -21.65 22.64 -30.40
C GLU A 635 -20.69 23.36 -29.45
N GLY A 636 -19.52 22.78 -29.15
CA GLY A 636 -18.50 23.43 -28.33
C GLY A 636 -18.01 24.73 -28.95
N VAL A 637 -17.68 24.72 -30.24
CA VAL A 637 -17.25 25.94 -30.95
C VAL A 637 -18.38 26.97 -31.03
N ARG A 638 -19.62 26.55 -31.29
CA ARG A 638 -20.78 27.46 -31.34
C ARG A 638 -21.16 28.05 -30.00
N THR A 639 -20.95 27.30 -28.92
CA THR A 639 -21.22 27.79 -27.57
C THR A 639 -20.25 28.91 -27.20
N ALA A 640 -18.97 28.74 -27.55
CA ALA A 640 -17.93 29.76 -27.33
C ALA A 640 -18.03 30.93 -28.32
N PHE A 641 -18.38 30.67 -29.57
CA PHE A 641 -18.50 31.65 -30.66
C PHE A 641 -19.84 31.49 -31.40
N PRO A 642 -20.93 32.09 -30.89
CA PRO A 642 -22.28 31.94 -31.43
C PRO A 642 -22.43 32.25 -32.92
N ASP A 643 -21.61 33.15 -33.46
CA ASP A 643 -21.62 33.52 -34.88
C ASP A 643 -20.71 32.60 -35.73
N THR A 644 -20.58 31.32 -35.33
CA THR A 644 -19.86 30.28 -36.07
C THR A 644 -20.79 29.24 -36.69
N GLU A 645 -20.59 28.95 -37.97
CA GLU A 645 -21.35 27.96 -38.73
C GLU A 645 -20.44 26.87 -39.30
N LEU A 646 -20.84 25.61 -39.14
CA LEU A 646 -20.26 24.50 -39.91
C LEU A 646 -20.85 24.55 -41.33
N VAL A 647 -20.00 24.84 -42.31
CA VAL A 647 -20.40 25.00 -43.72
C VAL A 647 -20.06 23.78 -44.57
N GLY A 648 -19.07 22.99 -44.16
CA GLY A 648 -18.59 21.82 -44.89
C GLY A 648 -18.26 20.65 -43.99
N LYS A 649 -18.55 19.44 -44.48
CA LYS A 649 -18.11 18.17 -43.89
C LYS A 649 -17.73 17.23 -45.02
N HIS A 650 -16.47 16.79 -45.04
CA HIS A 650 -15.94 15.92 -46.07
C HIS A 650 -15.20 14.73 -45.46
N ASP A 651 -15.54 13.52 -45.88
CA ASP A 651 -14.76 12.34 -45.56
C ASP A 651 -13.57 12.28 -46.52
N VAL A 652 -12.35 12.36 -45.98
CA VAL A 652 -11.11 12.43 -46.76
C VAL A 652 -10.29 11.16 -46.54
N GLU A 653 -10.16 10.35 -47.60
CA GLU A 653 -9.22 9.22 -47.66
C GLU A 653 -7.84 9.73 -48.10
N ARG A 654 -6.80 9.59 -47.27
CA ARG A 654 -5.44 10.09 -47.59
C ARG A 654 -4.58 9.07 -48.33
N PRO A 655 -3.98 9.40 -49.50
CA PRO A 655 -3.05 8.49 -50.16
C PRO A 655 -1.59 8.55 -49.62
N VAL A 656 -1.07 7.35 -49.28
CA VAL A 656 0.31 6.80 -49.42
C VAL A 656 1.44 7.20 -48.45
N ARG A 657 1.55 6.41 -47.38
CA ARG A 657 2.70 5.65 -46.78
C ARG A 657 4.13 6.21 -46.68
N THR A 658 4.70 6.98 -47.62
CA THR A 658 6.18 7.25 -47.58
C THR A 658 6.63 8.44 -46.74
N VAL A 659 5.81 9.49 -46.60
CA VAL A 659 6.09 10.61 -45.67
C VAL A 659 5.62 10.26 -44.25
N ARG A 660 4.62 9.36 -44.15
CA ARG A 660 4.05 8.90 -42.89
C ARG A 660 5.01 8.01 -42.12
N GLU A 661 5.68 7.04 -42.75
CA GLU A 661 6.70 6.20 -42.08
C GLU A 661 7.88 7.02 -41.50
N PHE A 662 8.23 8.15 -42.13
CA PHE A 662 9.25 9.06 -41.62
C PHE A 662 8.77 9.89 -40.43
N ARG A 663 7.51 10.38 -40.47
CA ARG A 663 6.88 11.10 -39.35
C ARG A 663 6.58 10.18 -38.18
N GLU A 664 6.06 8.97 -38.42
CA GLU A 664 5.82 7.91 -37.43
C GLU A 664 7.09 7.61 -36.61
N GLY A 665 8.25 7.49 -37.28
CA GLY A 665 9.54 7.26 -36.60
C GLY A 665 10.10 8.46 -35.83
N ILE A 666 9.58 9.67 -36.06
CA ILE A 666 9.96 10.90 -35.33
C ILE A 666 9.01 11.11 -34.15
N ASP A 667 7.70 10.91 -34.35
CA ASP A 667 6.65 11.20 -33.37
C ASP A 667 6.69 10.26 -32.16
N ASP A 668 7.21 9.04 -32.33
CA ASP A 668 7.47 8.09 -31.23
C ASP A 668 8.72 8.47 -30.39
N GLU A 669 9.68 9.21 -30.96
CA GLU A 669 10.90 9.62 -30.28
C GLU A 669 10.81 11.00 -29.61
N LEU A 670 9.91 11.86 -30.10
CA LEU A 670 9.72 13.22 -29.60
C LEU A 670 8.68 13.32 -28.47
N THR A 671 8.98 14.15 -27.48
CA THR A 671 7.95 14.61 -26.53
C THR A 671 7.20 15.81 -27.10
N ASP A 672 5.94 16.05 -26.71
CA ASP A 672 5.13 17.18 -27.22
C ASP A 672 5.86 18.51 -27.02
N ARG A 673 6.50 18.71 -25.85
CA ARG A 673 7.37 19.86 -25.57
C ARG A 673 8.54 20.01 -26.54
N GLN A 674 9.14 18.91 -26.99
CA GLN A 674 10.27 18.91 -27.93
C GLN A 674 9.80 19.19 -29.35
N GLU A 675 8.69 18.60 -29.76
CA GLU A 675 8.06 18.87 -31.05
C GLU A 675 7.58 20.33 -31.14
N ALA A 676 6.86 20.81 -30.11
CA ALA A 676 6.42 22.19 -29.99
C ALA A 676 7.62 23.17 -30.06
N THR A 677 8.69 22.88 -29.32
CA THR A 677 9.93 23.67 -29.36
C THR A 677 10.58 23.67 -30.75
N LEU A 678 10.63 22.53 -31.44
CA LEU A 678 11.17 22.44 -32.80
C LEU A 678 10.34 23.23 -33.81
N ARG A 679 9.01 23.12 -33.74
CA ARG A 679 8.09 23.87 -34.61
C ARG A 679 8.19 25.36 -34.34
N ALA A 680 8.13 25.79 -33.08
CA ALA A 680 8.30 27.20 -32.71
C ALA A 680 9.63 27.76 -33.22
N ALA A 681 10.75 27.08 -33.00
CA ALA A 681 12.04 27.52 -33.51
C ALA A 681 12.08 27.58 -35.04
N TYR A 682 11.46 26.62 -35.75
CA TYR A 682 11.41 26.63 -37.20
C TYR A 682 10.63 27.83 -37.75
N TYR A 683 9.40 28.04 -37.30
CA TYR A 683 8.55 29.13 -37.81
C TYR A 683 8.97 30.50 -37.30
N ALA A 684 9.62 30.60 -36.14
CA ALA A 684 10.25 31.83 -35.67
C ALA A 684 11.53 32.20 -36.45
N GLY A 685 11.95 31.39 -37.43
CA GLY A 685 13.13 31.63 -38.25
C GLY A 685 14.46 31.46 -37.50
N TYR A 686 14.49 30.67 -36.42
CA TYR A 686 15.70 30.41 -35.63
C TYR A 686 16.78 29.68 -36.46
N PHE A 687 16.36 28.86 -37.41
CA PHE A 687 17.25 28.08 -38.27
C PHE A 687 17.72 28.83 -39.53
N ASP A 688 17.15 30.00 -39.81
CA ASP A 688 17.42 30.75 -41.03
C ASP A 688 18.69 31.61 -40.94
N TRP A 689 19.16 32.10 -42.10
CA TRP A 689 20.25 33.05 -42.19
C TRP A 689 19.88 34.23 -43.11
N PRO A 690 19.83 35.48 -42.61
CA PRO A 690 19.89 35.86 -41.19
C PRO A 690 18.72 35.25 -40.38
N ARG A 691 18.90 35.06 -39.06
CA ARG A 691 17.85 34.49 -38.20
C ARG A 691 16.71 35.48 -38.02
N GLY A 692 15.48 35.00 -38.11
CA GLY A 692 14.28 35.76 -37.73
C GLY A 692 14.20 35.98 -36.21
N SER A 693 14.52 34.96 -35.42
CA SER A 693 14.50 35.02 -33.94
C SER A 693 15.72 34.37 -33.28
N THR A 694 16.09 34.90 -32.11
CA THR A 694 17.10 34.34 -31.21
C THR A 694 16.54 33.19 -30.36
N ALA A 695 17.42 32.43 -29.70
CA ALA A 695 16.99 31.38 -28.78
C ALA A 695 16.29 31.96 -27.54
N GLU A 696 16.75 33.11 -27.06
CA GLU A 696 16.13 33.79 -25.93
C GLU A 696 14.70 34.20 -26.26
N GLU A 697 14.46 34.81 -27.43
CA GLU A 697 13.13 35.25 -27.83
C GLU A 697 12.15 34.08 -28.03
N VAL A 698 12.59 32.99 -28.66
CA VAL A 698 11.76 31.79 -28.81
C VAL A 698 11.47 31.13 -27.46
N ALA A 699 12.40 31.19 -26.51
CA ALA A 699 12.21 30.65 -25.17
C ALA A 699 11.17 31.46 -24.39
N ASP A 700 11.24 32.80 -24.50
CA ASP A 700 10.31 33.73 -23.85
C ASP A 700 8.87 33.51 -24.36
N SER A 701 8.65 33.44 -25.68
CA SER A 701 7.32 33.19 -26.28
C SER A 701 6.74 31.81 -25.93
N MET A 702 7.60 30.84 -25.62
CA MET A 702 7.22 29.50 -25.16
C MET A 702 7.06 29.40 -23.63
N GLY A 703 7.30 30.48 -22.88
CA GLY A 703 7.25 30.47 -21.42
C GLY A 703 8.30 29.57 -20.76
N VAL A 704 9.45 29.33 -21.40
CA VAL A 704 10.53 28.46 -20.91
C VAL A 704 11.85 29.22 -20.80
N SER A 705 12.81 28.68 -20.04
CA SER A 705 14.15 29.27 -19.99
C SER A 705 14.97 28.92 -21.25
N SER A 706 15.82 29.84 -21.74
CA SER A 706 16.75 29.60 -22.87
C SER A 706 17.56 28.29 -22.76
N PRO A 707 18.10 27.88 -21.59
CA PRO A 707 18.73 26.57 -21.42
C PRO A 707 17.79 25.38 -21.65
N THR A 708 16.51 25.52 -21.26
CA THR A 708 15.47 24.50 -21.46
C THR A 708 15.12 24.38 -22.93
N LEU A 709 14.94 25.51 -23.63
CA LEU A 709 14.76 25.55 -25.07
C LEU A 709 15.91 24.85 -25.80
N HIS A 710 17.16 25.20 -25.51
CA HIS A 710 18.34 24.57 -26.14
C HIS A 710 18.42 23.07 -25.87
N ASN A 711 18.03 22.61 -24.67
CA ASN A 711 17.98 21.19 -24.36
C ASN A 711 16.91 20.46 -25.19
N HIS A 712 15.71 21.05 -25.31
CA HIS A 712 14.64 20.51 -26.14
C HIS A 712 15.01 20.48 -27.62
N LEU A 713 15.56 21.58 -28.16
CA LEU A 713 16.05 21.65 -29.54
C LEU A 713 17.12 20.58 -29.81
N ARG A 714 18.10 20.42 -28.90
CA ARG A 714 19.17 19.41 -29.08
C ARG A 714 18.62 17.99 -29.10
N LYS A 715 17.66 17.67 -28.23
CA LYS A 715 17.00 16.36 -28.20
C LYS A 715 16.16 16.14 -29.45
N GLY A 716 15.38 17.15 -29.83
CA GLY A 716 14.52 17.08 -31.00
C GLY A 716 15.30 16.94 -32.30
N GLN A 717 16.34 17.75 -32.50
CA GLN A 717 17.25 17.64 -33.63
C GLN A 717 17.95 16.29 -33.68
N ARG A 718 18.32 15.73 -32.52
CA ARG A 718 18.92 14.40 -32.46
C ARG A 718 17.95 13.33 -32.94
N ALA A 719 16.68 13.37 -32.52
CA ALA A 719 15.65 12.44 -32.98
C ALA A 719 15.44 12.57 -34.49
N LEU A 720 15.25 13.80 -35.00
CA LEU A 720 15.14 14.06 -36.45
C LEU A 720 16.34 13.51 -37.25
N LEU A 721 17.56 13.71 -36.74
CA LEU A 721 18.78 13.18 -37.35
C LEU A 721 18.89 11.66 -37.25
N ALA A 722 18.46 11.06 -36.14
CA ALA A 722 18.44 9.61 -35.95
C ALA A 722 17.47 8.96 -36.93
N THR A 723 16.22 9.43 -37.00
CA THR A 723 15.24 8.89 -37.96
C THR A 723 15.70 9.06 -39.41
N PHE A 724 16.32 10.19 -39.75
CA PHE A 724 16.83 10.45 -41.10
C PHE A 724 18.07 9.63 -41.48
N LEU A 725 19.01 9.42 -40.53
CA LEU A 725 20.29 8.75 -40.81
C LEU A 725 20.24 7.24 -40.59
N GLU A 726 19.41 6.76 -39.66
CA GLU A 726 19.37 5.36 -39.24
C GLU A 726 18.22 4.59 -39.92
N GLY A 727 17.20 5.30 -40.42
CA GLY A 727 16.01 4.72 -41.06
C GLY A 727 15.09 4.05 -40.04
N SER A 728 13.77 4.22 -40.16
CA SER A 728 12.81 3.56 -39.27
C SER A 728 13.02 2.04 -39.32
N VAL A 729 13.43 1.45 -38.19
CA VAL A 729 13.45 0.00 -38.03
C VAL A 729 12.00 -0.46 -37.86
N GLY A 730 11.27 -0.52 -38.98
CA GLY A 730 9.97 -1.15 -39.04
C GLY A 730 10.15 -2.66 -38.83
N GLY A 731 9.76 -3.14 -37.65
CA GLY A 731 9.77 -4.56 -37.30
C GLY A 731 8.78 -5.36 -38.13
N GLU A 732 9.23 -6.54 -38.58
CA GLU A 732 8.46 -7.64 -39.17
C GLU A 732 7.44 -8.25 -38.19
#